data_AF-A0A846T1J5-F1
#
_entry.id   AF-A0A846T1J5-F1
#
_cell.length_a   1.000
_cell.length_b   1.000
_cell.length_c   1.000
_cell.angle_alpha   90.00
_cell.angle_beta   90.00
_cell.angle_gamma   90.00
#
_symmetry.space_group_name_H-M   'P 1'
#
loop_
_entity.id
_entity.type
_entity.pdbx_description
1 polymer ?
#
loop_
_entity_poly.entity_id
_entity_poly.type
_entity_poly.pdbx_seq_one_letter_code
_entity_poly.pdbx_strand_id
1 'polypeptide(L)'
;MSTVAETIRLATKDTLDEGSALEYDFPIVELSQVAEQESWRKEINRPLYHIHKWWATRLGSVFRAIVLAALSPRQYSTWREFYKIHSLKEKVVLDPFMGSGTTLGEAIKLGAKVVGCDINPVSTFLVRQGLTRVSEAQLRIAFEKLKQEVAPEIRRYYQTRDPLNGEFIPVLYFFWIKILTTPDGEVIPLFNQYVFSRDAYPRKKPKAQILCPNCWNVIEDRYDATDLECPVCQHRFNPQNGPANGQYVVTKAGNRYRIKDLLSEHEGPPKHRLYALMALRPGGEKIYITPGQEDLALYQAAKARLETETLPLPTLAVRSGHNTDQARGYHYFHWRDFFNDRQLLCLGLLLQAILRIEDEVVQEQLLCLFSSTLEFNNLFCSFKGEGTGAVRPIFSNHILKPERMALENSIWGTGKSSGTFCTLFESRLIRAKHYLDEPFEVAVQSDLLGDRMIAHKVMASHPIDTPIVTSWNELTAIKHGALILNGDSSRLPLPDTSVDAVVTDPPYFDFIHYSELSDFFFAWLSPVLRDRYLWFGRENSSGAGEVQHNDPIIFAQQLSRVLIESRRVLKDNGVLALSFHHSRPEGWTAIYEAIAYAGLFVVAAYPVHAELRAANSKSAAKEPISVDAILVCKKRLPIIKINFELQSVYIQMDKFTHQLQKAGMVISNTDRFVIGASQFLILASTKSITLDQMNKYLVDLKVYISGSSAFLIGSE
;
A
#
# COMPACT_ATOMS: atom_id res chain seq x y z
N MET A 1 45.89 46.50 24.05
CA MET A 1 44.63 45.83 24.45
C MET A 1 43.45 46.40 23.64
N SER A 2 43.47 46.21 22.32
CA SER A 2 42.33 46.38 21.42
C SER A 2 42.77 45.78 20.09
N THR A 3 42.00 44.84 19.53
CA THR A 3 41.96 44.39 18.09
C THR A 3 41.64 42.90 17.85
N VAL A 4 41.11 42.16 18.83
CA VAL A 4 40.54 40.80 18.56
C VAL A 4 39.03 40.72 18.84
N ALA A 5 38.49 41.60 19.69
CA ALA A 5 37.07 41.54 20.08
C ALA A 5 36.09 42.24 19.11
N GLU A 6 36.57 43.10 18.21
CA GLU A 6 35.70 43.83 17.26
C GLU A 6 35.48 43.11 15.93
N THR A 7 36.44 42.27 15.49
CA THR A 7 36.31 41.50 14.23
C THR A 7 35.31 40.34 14.32
N ILE A 8 34.87 39.96 15.53
CA ILE A 8 33.86 38.92 15.75
C ILE A 8 32.43 39.50 15.84
N ARG A 9 32.27 40.83 15.97
CA ARG A 9 30.95 41.48 16.07
C ARG A 9 30.35 41.96 14.74
N LEU A 10 31.07 41.76 13.62
CA LEU A 10 30.62 42.17 12.28
C LEU A 10 30.41 41.00 11.30
N ALA A 11 30.48 39.75 11.76
CA ALA A 11 29.83 38.63 11.08
C ALA A 11 28.33 38.66 11.45
N THR A 12 27.62 39.56 10.78
CA THR A 12 26.18 39.53 10.49
C THR A 12 25.35 38.56 11.32
N LYS A 13 24.51 39.14 12.18
CA LYS A 13 23.31 38.50 12.75
C LYS A 13 22.41 37.84 11.67
N ASP A 14 22.61 38.20 10.40
CA ASP A 14 21.89 37.68 9.23
C ASP A 14 22.40 36.31 8.71
N THR A 15 23.59 35.83 9.08
CA THR A 15 24.16 34.57 8.55
C THR A 15 23.94 33.33 9.43
N LEU A 16 23.30 33.48 10.59
CA LEU A 16 23.02 32.38 11.52
C LEU A 16 21.61 31.77 11.35
N ASP A 17 20.76 32.37 10.52
CA ASP A 17 19.32 32.08 10.39
C ASP A 17 18.93 31.37 9.07
N GLU A 18 19.90 30.95 8.25
CA GLU A 18 19.66 30.49 6.87
C GLU A 18 19.26 29.00 6.70
N GLY A 19 19.11 28.25 7.79
CA GLY A 19 18.79 26.82 7.74
C GLY A 19 17.36 26.49 8.19
N SER A 20 16.81 25.38 7.70
CA SER A 20 15.53 24.84 8.16
C SER A 20 15.66 24.11 9.51
N ALA A 21 14.56 23.95 10.25
CA ALA A 21 14.54 23.15 11.47
C ALA A 21 14.98 21.70 11.20
N LEU A 22 14.60 21.14 10.05
CA LEU A 22 14.91 19.78 9.64
C LEU A 22 16.42 19.52 9.48
N GLU A 23 17.24 20.55 9.28
CA GLU A 23 18.70 20.38 9.19
C GLU A 23 19.38 20.17 10.55
N TYR A 24 18.69 20.47 11.65
CA TYR A 24 19.31 20.52 12.99
C TYR A 24 18.61 19.66 14.02
N ASP A 25 17.27 19.63 14.02
CA ASP A 25 16.49 18.90 15.02
C ASP A 25 15.28 18.20 14.38
N PHE A 26 15.01 16.99 14.88
CA PHE A 26 13.85 16.21 14.46
C PHE A 26 13.37 15.33 15.63
N PRO A 27 12.07 15.38 16.00
CA PRO A 27 11.57 14.73 17.21
C PRO A 27 11.34 13.22 16.99
N ILE A 28 12.43 12.48 16.85
CA ILE A 28 12.41 11.07 16.44
C ILE A 28 11.64 10.16 17.40
N VAL A 29 11.67 10.44 18.71
CA VAL A 29 11.04 9.60 19.73
C VAL A 29 9.53 9.80 19.68
N GLU A 30 9.09 11.05 19.80
CA GLU A 30 7.68 11.40 19.86
C GLU A 30 6.97 11.05 18.56
N LEU A 31 7.62 11.29 17.41
CA LEU A 31 7.09 10.88 16.11
C LEU A 31 6.99 9.38 15.99
N SER A 32 7.99 8.62 16.43
CA SER A 32 7.96 7.16 16.32
C SER A 32 6.84 6.54 17.14
N GLN A 33 6.53 7.09 18.32
CA GLN A 33 5.40 6.64 19.15
C GLN A 33 4.05 6.92 18.48
N VAL A 34 3.87 8.11 17.90
CA VAL A 34 2.63 8.43 17.17
C VAL A 34 2.52 7.62 15.89
N ALA A 35 3.60 7.48 15.14
CA ALA A 35 3.69 6.72 13.90
C ALA A 35 3.35 5.23 14.13
N GLU A 36 3.86 4.63 15.19
CA GLU A 36 3.50 3.26 15.58
C GLU A 36 1.99 3.14 15.81
N GLN A 37 1.38 4.08 16.55
CA GLN A 37 -0.05 4.06 16.79
C GLN A 37 -0.87 4.31 15.52
N GLU A 38 -0.42 5.23 14.65
CA GLU A 38 -1.05 5.54 13.37
C GLU A 38 -1.03 4.33 12.43
N SER A 39 0.04 3.52 12.48
CA SER A 39 0.22 2.35 11.63
C SER A 39 -0.86 1.28 11.81
N TRP A 40 -1.56 1.30 12.95
CA TRP A 40 -2.75 0.48 13.19
C TRP A 40 -3.98 1.12 12.54
N ARG A 41 -4.71 0.37 11.70
CA ARG A 41 -5.94 0.85 11.04
C ARG A 41 -5.71 2.16 10.24
N LYS A 42 -4.70 2.16 9.36
CA LYS A 42 -4.30 3.33 8.56
C LYS A 42 -5.46 3.94 7.77
N GLU A 43 -6.39 3.11 7.30
CA GLU A 43 -7.60 3.55 6.59
C GLU A 43 -8.58 4.36 7.45
N ILE A 44 -8.46 4.27 8.78
CA ILE A 44 -9.19 5.11 9.74
C ILE A 44 -8.37 6.34 10.11
N ASN A 45 -7.05 6.19 10.28
CA ASN A 45 -6.20 7.26 10.78
C ASN A 45 -5.79 8.28 9.70
N ARG A 46 -5.73 7.86 8.43
CA ARG A 46 -5.42 8.71 7.26
C ARG A 46 -6.32 8.32 6.07
N PRO A 47 -7.64 8.46 6.19
CA PRO A 47 -8.59 7.93 5.22
C PRO A 47 -8.40 8.51 3.80
N LEU A 48 -7.90 9.75 3.70
CA LEU A 48 -7.60 10.41 2.43
C LEU A 48 -6.71 9.57 1.51
N TYR A 49 -5.68 8.90 2.07
CA TYR A 49 -4.70 8.12 1.30
C TYR A 49 -5.12 6.67 1.09
N HIS A 50 -6.33 6.30 1.52
CA HIS A 50 -6.83 4.92 1.54
C HIS A 50 -8.22 4.77 0.91
N ILE A 51 -8.68 5.74 0.10
CA ILE A 51 -9.85 5.56 -0.77
C ILE A 51 -9.62 4.39 -1.73
N HIS A 52 -8.41 4.32 -2.30
CA HIS A 52 -7.98 3.30 -3.24
C HIS A 52 -6.73 2.58 -2.73
N LYS A 53 -6.46 1.39 -3.27
CA LYS A 53 -5.22 0.67 -2.99
C LYS A 53 -4.03 1.36 -3.67
N TRP A 54 -3.00 1.64 -2.89
CA TRP A 54 -1.64 1.86 -3.34
C TRP A 54 -0.68 1.09 -2.41
N TRP A 55 0.53 0.83 -2.86
CA TRP A 55 1.49 -0.01 -2.12
C TRP A 55 2.44 0.82 -1.25
N ALA A 56 2.81 2.02 -1.70
CA ALA A 56 3.64 2.96 -0.95
C ALA A 56 2.76 4.05 -0.32
N THR A 57 2.28 3.80 0.90
CA THR A 57 1.50 4.79 1.66
C THR A 57 2.21 5.04 2.99
N ARG A 58 3.11 6.03 3.02
CA ARG A 58 3.85 6.39 4.23
C ARG A 58 2.95 6.98 5.31
N LEU A 59 3.45 6.96 6.55
CA LEU A 59 2.76 7.47 7.72
C LEU A 59 2.65 9.00 7.65
N GLY A 60 1.42 9.50 7.73
CA GLY A 60 1.11 10.92 7.63
C GLY A 60 1.72 11.72 8.77
N SER A 61 1.81 11.17 9.99
CA SER A 61 2.48 11.85 11.12
C SER A 61 3.95 12.16 10.82
N VAL A 62 4.66 11.22 10.22
CA VAL A 62 6.07 11.39 9.83
C VAL A 62 6.19 12.46 8.75
N PHE A 63 5.39 12.35 7.67
CA PHE A 63 5.47 13.28 6.55
C PHE A 63 5.02 14.70 6.89
N ARG A 64 4.02 14.85 7.79
CA ARG A 64 3.66 16.14 8.37
C ARG A 64 4.84 16.78 9.07
N ALA A 65 5.56 16.03 9.91
CA ALA A 65 6.71 16.55 10.64
C ALA A 65 7.86 16.93 9.70
N ILE A 66 8.12 16.12 8.66
CA ILE A 66 9.14 16.43 7.64
C ILE A 66 8.81 17.76 6.96
N VAL A 67 7.59 17.93 6.47
CA VAL A 67 7.17 19.16 5.78
C VAL A 67 7.23 20.36 6.73
N LEU A 68 6.71 20.21 7.95
CA LEU A 68 6.73 21.29 8.95
C LEU A 68 8.17 21.71 9.26
N ALA A 69 9.07 20.77 9.51
CA ALA A 69 10.47 21.05 9.82
C ALA A 69 11.23 21.62 8.62
N ALA A 70 10.97 21.14 7.40
CA ALA A 70 11.63 21.60 6.17
C ALA A 70 11.28 23.05 5.82
N LEU A 71 10.04 23.47 6.13
CA LEU A 71 9.55 24.82 5.82
C LEU A 71 9.66 25.80 7.00
N SER A 72 10.11 25.34 8.17
CA SER A 72 10.27 26.18 9.36
C SER A 72 11.72 26.63 9.55
N PRO A 73 11.97 27.84 10.10
CA PRO A 73 13.32 28.30 10.43
C PRO A 73 14.02 27.39 11.45
N ARG A 74 15.36 27.38 11.46
CA ARG A 74 16.20 26.57 12.36
C ARG A 74 15.76 26.52 13.83
N GLN A 75 15.30 27.65 14.38
CA GLN A 75 14.93 27.77 15.80
C GLN A 75 13.55 27.18 16.14
N TYR A 76 12.78 26.70 15.16
CA TYR A 76 11.47 26.09 15.39
C TYR A 76 11.60 24.71 16.05
N SER A 77 10.82 24.50 17.10
CA SER A 77 10.64 23.16 17.68
C SER A 77 9.50 22.44 16.97
N THR A 78 9.85 21.55 16.03
CA THR A 78 8.88 20.79 15.22
C THR A 78 7.79 20.12 16.07
N TRP A 79 8.15 19.53 17.22
CA TRP A 79 7.18 18.84 18.07
C TRP A 79 6.19 19.77 18.77
N ARG A 80 6.66 20.92 19.29
CA ARG A 80 5.78 21.91 19.93
C ARG A 80 4.76 22.49 18.96
N GLU A 81 5.09 22.49 17.69
CA GLU A 81 4.28 23.06 16.61
C GLU A 81 3.42 22.01 15.90
N PHE A 82 3.71 20.71 16.07
CA PHE A 82 3.11 19.61 15.31
C PHE A 82 1.57 19.61 15.32
N TYR A 83 0.98 19.85 16.49
CA TYR A 83 -0.46 19.87 16.73
C TYR A 83 -1.10 21.26 16.61
N LYS A 84 -0.37 22.27 16.15
CA LYS A 84 -0.92 23.61 15.90
C LYS A 84 -1.42 23.72 14.46
N ILE A 85 -2.36 24.63 14.26
CA ILE A 85 -2.82 25.02 12.94
C ILE A 85 -1.77 25.96 12.33
N HIS A 86 -1.30 25.62 11.14
CA HIS A 86 -0.32 26.38 10.38
C HIS A 86 -0.94 26.98 9.12
N SER A 87 -0.26 27.99 8.59
CA SER A 87 -0.58 28.54 7.28
C SER A 87 0.69 28.91 6.54
N LEU A 88 1.32 27.89 5.95
CA LEU A 88 2.53 28.02 5.14
C LEU A 88 2.19 28.53 3.72
N LYS A 89 1.38 29.59 3.66
CA LYS A 89 0.95 30.24 2.42
C LYS A 89 2.19 30.61 1.62
N GLU A 90 2.10 30.47 0.29
CA GLU A 90 3.19 30.77 -0.67
C GLU A 90 4.36 29.78 -0.70
N LYS A 91 4.51 28.90 0.30
CA LYS A 91 5.49 27.80 0.24
C LYS A 91 5.00 26.73 -0.73
N VAL A 92 5.92 26.18 -1.53
CA VAL A 92 5.64 25.11 -2.49
C VAL A 92 6.43 23.86 -2.11
N VAL A 93 5.72 22.75 -1.89
CA VAL A 93 6.30 21.41 -1.65
C VAL A 93 6.15 20.55 -2.89
N LEU A 94 7.23 19.92 -3.34
CA LEU A 94 7.24 18.98 -4.44
C LEU A 94 7.40 17.54 -3.93
N ASP A 95 6.59 16.63 -4.46
CA ASP A 95 6.81 15.19 -4.41
C ASP A 95 6.92 14.62 -5.84
N PRO A 96 8.12 14.23 -6.30
CA PRO A 96 8.35 13.64 -7.62
C PRO A 96 7.98 12.15 -7.69
N PHE A 97 7.54 11.53 -6.60
CA PHE A 97 7.09 10.14 -6.53
C PHE A 97 5.77 10.03 -5.75
N MET A 98 4.81 10.91 -6.04
CA MET A 98 3.68 11.19 -5.14
C MET A 98 2.88 9.98 -4.68
N GLY A 99 2.80 8.90 -5.48
CA GLY A 99 2.16 7.64 -5.08
C GLY A 99 0.73 7.81 -4.57
N SER A 100 0.52 7.53 -3.27
CA SER A 100 -0.81 7.70 -2.65
C SER A 100 -1.17 9.14 -2.29
N GLY A 101 -0.24 10.08 -2.42
CA GLY A 101 -0.42 11.50 -2.14
C GLY A 101 -0.18 11.91 -0.69
N THR A 102 0.46 11.07 0.13
CA THR A 102 0.73 11.38 1.55
C THR A 102 1.42 12.73 1.72
N THR A 103 2.54 12.97 1.03
CA THR A 103 3.26 14.25 1.10
C THR A 103 2.35 15.44 0.77
N LEU A 104 1.57 15.31 -0.30
CA LEU A 104 0.72 16.39 -0.79
C LEU A 104 -0.37 16.71 0.23
N GLY A 105 -1.06 15.70 0.75
CA GLY A 105 -2.10 15.90 1.77
C GLY A 105 -1.55 16.50 3.05
N GLU A 106 -0.40 16.02 3.54
CA GLU A 106 0.22 16.55 4.76
C GLU A 106 0.74 17.99 4.59
N ALA A 107 1.28 18.34 3.41
CA ALA A 107 1.70 19.70 3.11
C ALA A 107 0.51 20.66 2.96
N ILE A 108 -0.59 20.22 2.32
CA ILE A 108 -1.84 20.97 2.22
C ILE A 108 -2.42 21.23 3.62
N LYS A 109 -2.40 20.25 4.51
CA LYS A 109 -2.85 20.38 5.90
C LYS A 109 -2.08 21.44 6.69
N LEU A 110 -0.83 21.72 6.31
CA LEU A 110 -0.01 22.81 6.86
C LEU A 110 -0.19 24.16 6.11
N GLY A 111 -1.05 24.19 5.08
CA GLY A 111 -1.38 25.39 4.30
C GLY A 111 -0.42 25.71 3.16
N ALA A 112 0.45 24.77 2.76
CA ALA A 112 1.36 24.94 1.64
C ALA A 112 0.69 24.65 0.29
N LYS A 113 1.25 25.21 -0.79
CA LYS A 113 0.99 24.77 -2.16
C LYS A 113 1.76 23.48 -2.42
N VAL A 114 1.23 22.63 -3.29
CA VAL A 114 1.86 21.35 -3.59
C VAL A 114 1.97 21.07 -5.08
N VAL A 115 3.04 20.40 -5.46
CA VAL A 115 3.23 19.80 -6.77
C VAL A 115 3.49 18.31 -6.57
N GLY A 116 2.68 17.46 -7.20
CA GLY A 116 2.88 16.03 -7.23
C GLY A 116 3.12 15.57 -8.66
N CYS A 117 4.10 14.70 -8.88
CA CYS A 117 4.30 14.03 -10.16
C CYS A 117 4.43 12.53 -9.94
N ASP A 118 3.73 11.75 -10.76
CA ASP A 118 3.90 10.29 -10.80
C ASP A 118 3.80 9.83 -12.25
N ILE A 119 4.60 8.84 -12.62
CA ILE A 119 4.52 8.27 -13.96
C ILE A 119 3.27 7.41 -14.12
N ASN A 120 2.74 6.86 -13.02
CA ASN A 120 1.66 5.89 -13.00
C ASN A 120 0.27 6.56 -13.04
N PRO A 121 -0.55 6.27 -14.07
CA PRO A 121 -1.93 6.75 -14.21
C PRO A 121 -2.82 6.54 -12.99
N VAL A 122 -2.74 5.37 -12.34
CA VAL A 122 -3.63 5.01 -11.23
C VAL A 122 -3.32 5.85 -10.00
N SER A 123 -2.03 6.08 -9.71
CA SER A 123 -1.56 7.01 -8.68
C SER A 123 -2.05 8.44 -8.95
N THR A 124 -1.90 8.93 -10.18
CA THR A 124 -2.39 10.26 -10.53
C THR A 124 -3.90 10.39 -10.34
N PHE A 125 -4.67 9.41 -10.81
CA PHE A 125 -6.12 9.43 -10.69
C PHE A 125 -6.58 9.42 -9.22
N LEU A 126 -6.05 8.50 -8.39
CA LEU A 126 -6.48 8.39 -7.00
C LEU A 126 -6.13 9.64 -6.18
N VAL A 127 -4.98 10.29 -6.44
CA VAL A 127 -4.60 11.52 -5.73
C VAL A 127 -5.54 12.67 -6.09
N ARG A 128 -5.85 12.83 -7.39
CA ARG A 128 -6.84 13.81 -7.85
C ARG A 128 -8.19 13.58 -7.18
N GLN A 129 -8.67 12.33 -7.16
CA GLN A 129 -9.95 12.01 -6.53
C GLN A 129 -9.91 12.15 -5.00
N GLY A 130 -8.77 11.90 -4.35
CA GLY A 130 -8.58 12.16 -2.92
C GLY A 130 -8.82 13.61 -2.57
N LEU A 131 -8.14 14.53 -3.26
CA LEU A 131 -8.18 15.98 -3.00
C LEU A 131 -9.44 16.67 -3.54
N THR A 132 -10.12 16.08 -4.53
CA THR A 132 -11.34 16.67 -5.10
C THR A 132 -12.46 16.69 -4.07
N ARG A 133 -13.01 17.89 -3.83
CA ARG A 133 -14.21 18.08 -3.02
C ARG A 133 -15.46 17.75 -3.83
N VAL A 134 -16.39 17.08 -3.16
CA VAL A 134 -17.71 16.75 -3.68
C VAL A 134 -18.67 16.73 -2.50
N SER A 135 -19.92 17.16 -2.71
CA SER A 135 -20.93 17.11 -1.67
C SER A 135 -21.23 15.67 -1.30
N GLU A 136 -21.20 15.36 0.00
CA GLU A 136 -21.68 14.08 0.51
C GLU A 136 -23.13 13.82 0.09
N ALA A 137 -23.98 14.84 0.09
CA ALA A 137 -25.37 14.70 -0.33
C ALA A 137 -25.48 14.26 -1.79
N GLN A 138 -24.67 14.83 -2.69
CA GLN A 138 -24.63 14.40 -4.10
C GLN A 138 -24.12 12.97 -4.25
N LEU A 139 -23.06 12.59 -3.52
CA LEU A 139 -22.56 11.21 -3.50
C LEU A 139 -23.64 10.23 -3.02
N ARG A 140 -24.37 10.58 -1.96
CA ARG A 140 -25.45 9.74 -1.41
C ARG A 140 -26.63 9.62 -2.36
N ILE A 141 -27.02 10.70 -3.03
CA ILE A 141 -28.07 10.67 -4.06
C ILE A 141 -27.67 9.73 -5.20
N ALA A 142 -26.46 9.87 -5.73
CA ALA A 142 -25.97 9.00 -6.79
C ALA A 142 -25.84 7.53 -6.34
N PHE A 143 -25.36 7.31 -5.10
CA PHE A 143 -25.28 5.98 -4.53
C PHE A 143 -26.65 5.32 -4.35
N GLU A 144 -27.65 6.05 -3.84
CA GLU A 144 -29.01 5.53 -3.70
C GLU A 144 -29.67 5.26 -5.06
N LYS A 145 -29.38 6.09 -6.08
CA LYS A 145 -29.79 5.81 -7.46
C LYS A 145 -29.19 4.50 -7.98
N LEU A 146 -27.87 4.31 -7.85
CA LEU A 146 -27.22 3.04 -8.18
C LEU A 146 -27.81 1.86 -7.39
N LYS A 147 -28.12 2.07 -6.11
CA LYS A 147 -28.71 1.05 -5.25
C LYS A 147 -30.11 0.63 -5.69
N GLN A 148 -30.90 1.55 -6.24
CA GLN A 148 -32.22 1.25 -6.77
C GLN A 148 -32.14 0.58 -8.15
N GLU A 149 -31.23 1.04 -9.01
CA GLU A 149 -31.12 0.59 -10.40
C GLU A 149 -30.36 -0.74 -10.54
N VAL A 150 -29.11 -0.81 -10.07
CA VAL A 150 -28.22 -1.94 -10.40
C VAL A 150 -28.07 -2.97 -9.26
N ALA A 151 -28.28 -2.57 -8.01
CA ALA A 151 -28.12 -3.50 -6.89
C ALA A 151 -29.08 -4.71 -6.93
N PRO A 152 -30.37 -4.57 -7.30
CA PRO A 152 -31.27 -5.72 -7.42
C PRO A 152 -30.80 -6.70 -8.49
N GLU A 153 -30.31 -6.19 -9.63
CA GLU A 153 -29.77 -7.01 -10.72
C GLU A 153 -28.54 -7.81 -10.27
N ILE A 154 -27.60 -7.16 -9.58
CA ILE A 154 -26.41 -7.82 -9.05
C ILE A 154 -26.80 -8.85 -7.98
N ARG A 155 -27.61 -8.45 -6.99
CA ARG A 155 -28.00 -9.31 -5.85
C ARG A 155 -28.72 -10.58 -6.28
N ARG A 156 -29.44 -10.56 -7.41
CA ARG A 156 -30.06 -11.75 -8.00
C ARG A 156 -29.08 -12.91 -8.23
N TYR A 157 -27.81 -12.62 -8.50
CA TYR A 157 -26.77 -13.64 -8.71
C TYR A 157 -25.99 -14.00 -7.43
N TYR A 158 -26.23 -13.28 -6.34
CA TYR A 158 -25.61 -13.45 -5.01
C TYR A 158 -26.65 -13.83 -3.95
N GLN A 159 -27.45 -14.85 -4.24
CA GLN A 159 -28.48 -15.39 -3.35
C GLN A 159 -28.54 -16.92 -3.45
N THR A 160 -29.15 -17.55 -2.45
CA THR A 160 -29.41 -18.99 -2.37
C THR A 160 -30.69 -19.21 -1.56
N ARG A 161 -31.20 -20.45 -1.50
CA ARG A 161 -32.33 -20.78 -0.64
C ARG A 161 -31.86 -21.16 0.76
N ASP A 162 -32.53 -20.63 1.78
CA ASP A 162 -32.31 -21.07 3.16
C ASP A 162 -32.76 -22.54 3.30
N PRO A 163 -31.89 -23.46 3.75
CA PRO A 163 -32.26 -24.85 3.96
C PRO A 163 -33.42 -25.07 4.95
N LEU A 164 -33.71 -24.11 5.84
CA LEU A 164 -34.77 -24.24 6.84
C LEU A 164 -36.17 -23.92 6.29
N ASN A 165 -36.31 -22.85 5.50
CA ASN A 165 -37.63 -22.34 5.09
C ASN A 165 -37.79 -22.20 3.56
N GLY A 166 -36.72 -22.41 2.78
CA GLY A 166 -36.73 -22.34 1.32
C GLY A 166 -36.76 -20.92 0.74
N GLU A 167 -36.75 -19.86 1.56
CA GLU A 167 -36.74 -18.48 1.10
C GLU A 167 -35.38 -18.06 0.54
N PHE A 168 -35.35 -17.10 -0.37
CA PHE A 168 -34.10 -16.54 -0.86
C PHE A 168 -33.42 -15.69 0.21
N ILE A 169 -32.15 -16.02 0.48
CA ILE A 169 -31.27 -15.28 1.38
C ILE A 169 -29.99 -14.86 0.64
N PRO A 170 -29.40 -13.71 1.01
CA PRO A 170 -28.17 -13.23 0.38
C PRO A 170 -26.98 -14.14 0.70
N VAL A 171 -26.16 -14.41 -0.32
CA VAL A 171 -24.87 -15.08 -0.18
C VAL A 171 -23.78 -14.02 -0.02
N LEU A 172 -23.05 -14.11 1.08
CA LEU A 172 -21.91 -13.22 1.34
C LEU A 172 -20.69 -13.65 0.53
N TYR A 173 -20.41 -14.96 0.51
CA TYR A 173 -19.22 -15.51 -0.13
C TYR A 173 -19.48 -16.86 -0.79
N PHE A 174 -18.89 -17.05 -1.97
CA PHE A 174 -18.86 -18.30 -2.71
C PHE A 174 -17.44 -18.86 -2.66
N PHE A 175 -17.29 -20.13 -2.26
CA PHE A 175 -15.99 -20.78 -2.14
C PHE A 175 -15.69 -21.65 -3.36
N TRP A 176 -14.60 -21.33 -4.05
CA TRP A 176 -14.18 -21.99 -5.28
C TRP A 176 -12.84 -22.70 -5.08
N ILE A 177 -12.70 -23.89 -5.66
CA ILE A 177 -11.44 -24.63 -5.67
C ILE A 177 -10.95 -24.81 -7.10
N LYS A 178 -9.66 -24.53 -7.35
CA LYS A 178 -9.02 -24.88 -8.61
C LYS A 178 -8.97 -26.39 -8.81
N ILE A 179 -9.31 -26.85 -10.00
CA ILE A 179 -9.25 -28.25 -10.42
C ILE A 179 -8.31 -28.39 -11.62
N LEU A 180 -7.58 -29.49 -11.68
CA LEU A 180 -6.72 -29.87 -12.80
C LEU A 180 -7.04 -31.30 -13.22
N THR A 181 -6.78 -31.64 -14.48
CA THR A 181 -6.89 -33.02 -14.98
C THR A 181 -5.50 -33.62 -15.04
N THR A 182 -5.32 -34.81 -14.47
CA THR A 182 -4.05 -35.55 -14.52
C THR A 182 -3.90 -36.28 -15.87
N PRO A 183 -2.69 -36.74 -16.24
CA PRO A 183 -2.50 -37.58 -17.42
C PRO A 183 -3.36 -38.85 -17.41
N ASP A 184 -3.70 -39.35 -16.22
CA ASP A 184 -4.56 -40.53 -16.01
C ASP A 184 -6.07 -40.19 -16.14
N GLY A 185 -6.43 -38.95 -16.44
CA GLY A 185 -7.82 -38.47 -16.58
C GLY A 185 -8.52 -38.12 -15.27
N GLU A 186 -7.83 -38.19 -14.12
CA GLU A 186 -8.41 -37.80 -12.83
C GLU A 186 -8.54 -36.28 -12.72
N VAL A 187 -9.73 -35.79 -12.35
CA VAL A 187 -9.93 -34.37 -12.01
C VAL A 187 -9.64 -34.14 -10.53
N ILE A 188 -8.51 -33.49 -10.24
CA ILE A 188 -7.99 -33.30 -8.89
C ILE A 188 -8.24 -31.88 -8.37
N PRO A 189 -8.95 -31.70 -7.24
CA PRO A 189 -9.10 -30.40 -6.60
C PRO A 189 -7.88 -30.04 -5.77
N LEU A 190 -7.38 -28.81 -5.87
CA LEU A 190 -6.10 -28.41 -5.25
C LEU A 190 -6.19 -28.10 -3.74
N PHE A 191 -6.98 -28.86 -2.98
CA PHE A 191 -7.08 -28.70 -1.53
C PHE A 191 -5.78 -29.11 -0.85
N ASN A 192 -5.27 -28.27 0.04
CA ASN A 192 -4.22 -28.66 0.99
C ASN A 192 -4.79 -29.39 2.20
N GLN A 193 -6.01 -29.05 2.57
CA GLN A 193 -6.81 -29.65 3.64
C GLN A 193 -8.29 -29.41 3.31
N TYR A 194 -9.18 -30.17 3.94
CA TYR A 194 -10.63 -30.06 3.75
C TYR A 194 -11.31 -29.15 4.78
N VAL A 195 -10.63 -28.76 5.86
CA VAL A 195 -11.07 -27.68 6.76
C VAL A 195 -10.88 -26.34 6.04
N PHE A 196 -11.97 -25.72 5.58
CA PHE A 196 -11.91 -24.52 4.73
C PHE A 196 -12.38 -23.23 5.43
N SER A 197 -13.11 -23.34 6.54
CA SER A 197 -13.49 -22.20 7.37
C SER A 197 -13.25 -22.51 8.85
N ARG A 198 -12.70 -21.53 9.58
CA ARG A 198 -12.50 -21.54 11.03
C ARG A 198 -12.47 -20.11 11.56
N ASP A 199 -12.74 -19.91 12.84
CA ASP A 199 -12.54 -18.62 13.50
C ASP A 199 -11.06 -18.24 13.54
N ALA A 200 -10.76 -16.94 13.56
CA ALA A 200 -9.40 -16.40 13.71
C ALA A 200 -8.73 -16.87 15.01
N TYR A 201 -9.50 -17.26 16.03
CA TYR A 201 -9.05 -17.81 17.30
C TYR A 201 -9.58 -19.24 17.50
N PRO A 202 -9.10 -20.22 16.70
CA PRO A 202 -9.69 -21.57 16.68
C PRO A 202 -9.55 -22.31 18.01
N ARG A 203 -8.54 -21.98 18.83
CA ARG A 203 -8.42 -22.53 20.19
C ARG A 203 -9.56 -22.09 21.12
N LYS A 204 -10.11 -20.88 20.93
CA LYS A 204 -11.23 -20.35 21.71
C LYS A 204 -12.58 -20.76 21.11
N LYS A 205 -12.65 -20.84 19.79
CA LYS A 205 -13.84 -21.22 19.03
C LYS A 205 -13.48 -22.35 18.07
N PRO A 206 -13.53 -23.61 18.55
CA PRO A 206 -12.98 -24.75 17.81
C PRO A 206 -13.85 -25.20 16.63
N LYS A 207 -15.08 -24.70 16.50
CA LYS A 207 -15.96 -25.03 15.38
C LYS A 207 -15.35 -24.57 14.04
N ALA A 208 -15.46 -25.44 13.04
CA ALA A 208 -14.95 -25.23 11.71
C ALA A 208 -15.87 -25.90 10.68
N GLN A 209 -15.76 -25.44 9.44
CA GLN A 209 -16.48 -26.02 8.30
C GLN A 209 -15.52 -26.86 7.47
N ILE A 210 -15.96 -28.08 7.18
CA ILE A 210 -15.17 -29.15 6.58
C ILE A 210 -15.91 -29.66 5.35
N LEU A 211 -15.18 -29.86 4.25
CA LEU A 211 -15.73 -30.43 3.02
C LEU A 211 -15.50 -31.95 2.99
N CYS A 212 -16.52 -32.75 2.72
CA CYS A 212 -16.31 -34.17 2.45
C CYS A 212 -15.65 -34.37 1.06
N PRO A 213 -14.51 -35.08 0.95
CA PRO A 213 -13.84 -35.29 -0.33
C PRO A 213 -14.60 -36.21 -1.30
N ASN A 214 -15.52 -37.03 -0.78
CA ASN A 214 -16.29 -37.97 -1.58
C ASN A 214 -17.57 -37.33 -2.14
N CYS A 215 -18.48 -36.88 -1.28
CA CYS A 215 -19.77 -36.34 -1.70
C CYS A 215 -19.85 -34.81 -1.78
N TRP A 216 -18.78 -34.09 -1.41
CA TRP A 216 -18.72 -32.61 -1.44
C TRP A 216 -19.70 -31.92 -0.48
N ASN A 217 -20.26 -32.65 0.48
CA ASN A 217 -21.11 -32.04 1.49
C ASN A 217 -20.29 -31.22 2.50
N VAL A 218 -20.79 -30.04 2.87
CA VAL A 218 -20.26 -29.22 3.95
C VAL A 218 -20.72 -29.77 5.30
N ILE A 219 -19.79 -29.96 6.21
CA ILE A 219 -19.98 -30.55 7.54
C ILE A 219 -19.38 -29.60 8.58
N GLU A 220 -20.04 -29.46 9.73
CA GLU A 220 -19.49 -28.76 10.89
C GLU A 220 -18.84 -29.77 11.85
N ASP A 221 -17.58 -29.51 12.22
CA ASP A 221 -16.87 -30.25 13.27
C ASP A 221 -15.77 -29.36 13.88
N ARG A 222 -14.86 -29.93 14.67
CA ARG A 222 -13.69 -29.24 15.20
C ARG A 222 -12.62 -29.01 14.13
N TYR A 223 -11.96 -27.86 14.19
CA TYR A 223 -10.87 -27.47 13.28
C TYR A 223 -9.67 -28.43 13.28
N ASP A 224 -9.48 -29.18 14.37
CA ASP A 224 -8.36 -30.09 14.63
C ASP A 224 -8.73 -31.57 14.48
N ALA A 225 -9.92 -31.88 13.93
CA ALA A 225 -10.32 -33.26 13.64
C ALA A 225 -9.30 -33.96 12.70
N THR A 226 -8.99 -35.22 12.98
CA THR A 226 -8.05 -36.05 12.20
C THR A 226 -8.67 -37.35 11.68
N ASP A 227 -9.86 -37.71 12.15
CA ASP A 227 -10.70 -38.80 11.64
C ASP A 227 -12.16 -38.32 11.68
N LEU A 228 -12.83 -38.29 10.53
CA LEU A 228 -14.21 -37.82 10.41
C LEU A 228 -14.97 -38.76 9.49
N GLU A 229 -16.17 -39.15 9.89
CA GLU A 229 -17.12 -39.90 9.06
C GLU A 229 -18.18 -38.96 8.51
N CYS A 230 -18.31 -38.88 7.19
CA CYS A 230 -19.31 -38.01 6.58
C CYS A 230 -20.73 -38.48 6.92
N PRO A 231 -21.60 -37.62 7.49
CA PRO A 231 -22.96 -38.02 7.87
C PRO A 231 -23.88 -38.31 6.68
N VAL A 232 -23.48 -37.94 5.46
CA VAL A 232 -24.27 -38.10 4.24
C VAL A 232 -23.87 -39.34 3.45
N CYS A 233 -22.56 -39.55 3.22
CA CYS A 233 -22.07 -40.66 2.39
C CYS A 233 -21.25 -41.70 3.16
N GLN A 234 -21.11 -41.56 4.48
CA GLN A 234 -20.38 -42.47 5.38
C GLN A 234 -18.88 -42.64 5.06
N HIS A 235 -18.33 -41.80 4.17
CA HIS A 235 -16.91 -41.82 3.86
C HIS A 235 -16.09 -41.34 5.07
N ARG A 236 -15.14 -42.16 5.53
CA ARG A 236 -14.18 -41.83 6.60
C ARG A 236 -12.91 -41.22 6.00
N PHE A 237 -12.48 -40.07 6.51
CA PHE A 237 -11.31 -39.35 6.00
C PHE A 237 -10.65 -38.47 7.07
N ASN A 238 -9.38 -38.10 6.84
CA ASN A 238 -8.69 -37.11 7.65
C ASN A 238 -8.84 -35.72 7.01
N PRO A 239 -9.54 -34.76 7.63
CA PRO A 239 -9.81 -33.46 7.03
C PRO A 239 -8.58 -32.54 6.98
N GLN A 240 -7.47 -32.90 7.62
CA GLN A 240 -6.19 -32.17 7.52
C GLN A 240 -5.40 -32.54 6.26
N ASN A 241 -5.78 -33.62 5.55
CA ASN A 241 -5.02 -34.16 4.45
C ASN A 241 -5.73 -33.94 3.11
N GLY A 242 -5.37 -32.89 2.39
CA GLY A 242 -5.78 -32.69 0.99
C GLY A 242 -4.77 -33.27 -0.01
N PRO A 243 -5.17 -33.41 -1.29
CA PRO A 243 -4.30 -33.95 -2.34
C PRO A 243 -3.14 -33.02 -2.74
N ALA A 244 -3.17 -31.72 -2.38
CA ALA A 244 -2.17 -30.74 -2.80
C ALA A 244 -1.26 -30.27 -1.65
N ASN A 245 0.06 -30.46 -1.79
CA ASN A 245 1.04 -29.98 -0.81
C ASN A 245 2.21 -29.28 -1.51
N GLY A 246 2.52 -28.04 -1.09
CA GLY A 246 3.53 -27.22 -1.74
C GLY A 246 3.22 -27.10 -3.23
N GLN A 247 4.19 -27.33 -4.11
CA GLN A 247 4.00 -27.27 -5.57
C GLN A 247 3.51 -28.58 -6.22
N TYR A 248 3.09 -29.56 -5.43
CA TYR A 248 2.76 -30.90 -5.90
C TYR A 248 1.33 -31.31 -5.55
N VAL A 249 0.80 -32.26 -6.33
CA VAL A 249 -0.43 -32.99 -6.05
C VAL A 249 -0.17 -34.49 -6.06
N VAL A 250 -0.96 -35.23 -5.30
CA VAL A 250 -0.95 -36.70 -5.25
C VAL A 250 -2.33 -37.23 -5.62
N THR A 251 -2.38 -38.08 -6.64
CA THR A 251 -3.60 -38.73 -7.16
C THR A 251 -4.11 -39.81 -6.22
N LYS A 252 -5.33 -40.31 -6.45
CA LYS A 252 -5.86 -41.48 -5.72
C LYS A 252 -5.02 -42.73 -5.91
N ALA A 253 -4.35 -42.87 -7.05
CA ALA A 253 -3.45 -43.99 -7.34
C ALA A 253 -2.07 -43.84 -6.68
N GLY A 254 -1.78 -42.70 -6.03
CA GLY A 254 -0.50 -42.41 -5.40
C GLY A 254 0.53 -41.74 -6.32
N ASN A 255 0.20 -41.53 -7.61
CA ASN A 255 1.05 -40.79 -8.54
C ASN A 255 1.20 -39.34 -8.10
N ARG A 256 2.43 -38.80 -8.18
CA ARG A 256 2.76 -37.44 -7.77
C ARG A 256 3.13 -36.59 -8.98
N TYR A 257 2.47 -35.44 -9.12
CA TYR A 257 2.71 -34.49 -10.20
C TYR A 257 3.02 -33.10 -9.65
N ARG A 258 3.85 -32.33 -10.35
CA ARG A 258 3.99 -30.89 -10.08
C ARG A 258 2.78 -30.18 -10.69
N ILE A 259 2.20 -29.24 -9.94
CA ILE A 259 1.00 -28.51 -10.37
C ILE A 259 1.18 -27.83 -11.72
N LYS A 260 2.35 -27.22 -11.95
CA LYS A 260 2.63 -26.53 -13.22
C LYS A 260 2.71 -27.48 -14.42
N ASP A 261 3.14 -28.71 -14.20
CA ASP A 261 3.30 -29.71 -15.27
C ASP A 261 1.94 -30.31 -15.69
N LEU A 262 0.89 -30.08 -14.89
CA LEU A 262 -0.49 -30.47 -15.21
C LEU A 262 -1.26 -29.37 -15.95
N LEU A 263 -0.66 -28.21 -16.16
CA LEU A 263 -1.27 -27.13 -16.95
C LEU A 263 -1.05 -27.45 -18.43
N SER A 264 -2.13 -27.67 -19.18
CA SER A 264 -2.06 -27.87 -20.63
C SER A 264 -1.72 -26.55 -21.32
N GLU A 265 -0.70 -26.54 -22.19
CA GLU A 265 -0.31 -25.36 -22.99
C GLU A 265 -1.46 -24.80 -23.86
N HIS A 266 -2.48 -25.61 -24.15
CA HIS A 266 -3.63 -25.24 -24.96
C HIS A 266 -4.89 -24.87 -24.15
N GLU A 267 -4.84 -24.98 -22.81
CA GLU A 267 -5.94 -24.55 -21.95
C GLU A 267 -5.63 -23.19 -21.32
N GLY A 268 -6.69 -22.38 -21.12
CA GLY A 268 -6.62 -21.15 -20.35
C GLY A 268 -6.32 -21.39 -18.85
N PRO A 269 -6.62 -20.42 -17.98
CA PRO A 269 -6.42 -20.58 -16.54
C PRO A 269 -7.11 -21.84 -15.98
N PRO A 270 -6.61 -22.41 -14.86
CA PRO A 270 -7.22 -23.56 -14.22
C PRO A 270 -8.72 -23.38 -13.99
N LYS A 271 -9.50 -24.42 -14.31
CA LYS A 271 -10.94 -24.45 -14.06
C LYS A 271 -11.20 -24.40 -12.55
N HIS A 272 -12.37 -23.90 -12.17
CA HIS A 272 -12.78 -23.81 -10.77
C HIS A 272 -14.07 -24.62 -10.53
N ARG A 273 -14.21 -25.19 -9.33
CA ARG A 273 -15.42 -25.85 -8.86
C ARG A 273 -15.95 -25.14 -7.62
N LEU A 274 -17.24 -24.80 -7.62
CA LEU A 274 -17.93 -24.27 -6.46
C LEU A 274 -18.14 -25.40 -5.45
N TYR A 275 -17.75 -25.19 -4.19
CA TYR A 275 -17.81 -26.26 -3.18
C TYR A 275 -18.51 -25.87 -1.87
N ALA A 276 -18.67 -24.57 -1.59
CA ALA A 276 -19.42 -24.09 -0.42
C ALA A 276 -19.93 -22.67 -0.64
N LEU A 277 -20.96 -22.31 0.11
CA LEU A 277 -21.50 -20.95 0.22
C LEU A 277 -21.48 -20.51 1.67
N MET A 278 -21.34 -19.20 1.92
CA MET A 278 -21.68 -18.59 3.20
C MET A 278 -22.82 -17.59 2.99
N ALA A 279 -24.00 -17.90 3.52
CA ALA A 279 -25.19 -17.08 3.38
C ALA A 279 -25.54 -16.37 4.70
N LEU A 280 -26.33 -15.30 4.61
CA LEU A 280 -26.74 -14.48 5.74
C LEU A 280 -28.26 -14.52 5.90
N ARG A 281 -28.73 -15.05 7.03
CA ARG A 281 -30.16 -15.02 7.39
C ARG A 281 -30.61 -13.61 7.83
N PRO A 282 -31.91 -13.30 7.78
CA PRO A 282 -32.46 -12.02 8.25
C PRO A 282 -32.05 -11.65 9.69
N GLY A 283 -31.90 -12.64 10.58
CA GLY A 283 -31.43 -12.43 11.96
C GLY A 283 -29.93 -12.10 12.10
N GLY A 284 -29.18 -12.06 11.00
CA GLY A 284 -27.74 -11.80 11.00
C GLY A 284 -26.85 -13.03 11.22
N GLU A 285 -27.45 -14.20 11.35
CA GLU A 285 -26.76 -15.49 11.43
C GLU A 285 -26.10 -15.82 10.08
N LYS A 286 -24.83 -16.23 10.14
CA LYS A 286 -24.09 -16.74 8.99
C LYS A 286 -24.19 -18.25 8.96
N ILE A 287 -24.59 -18.81 7.83
CA ILE A 287 -24.71 -20.25 7.63
C ILE A 287 -23.85 -20.70 6.45
N TYR A 288 -23.35 -21.93 6.53
CA TYR A 288 -22.60 -22.55 5.44
C TYR A 288 -23.46 -23.60 4.75
N ILE A 289 -23.45 -23.58 3.42
CA ILE A 289 -24.37 -24.37 2.60
C ILE A 289 -23.58 -25.13 1.54
N THR A 290 -23.93 -26.40 1.34
CA THR A 290 -23.49 -27.20 0.19
C THR A 290 -24.19 -26.68 -1.08
N PRO A 291 -23.46 -26.28 -2.14
CA PRO A 291 -24.07 -25.72 -3.35
C PRO A 291 -25.06 -26.69 -4.01
N GLY A 292 -26.26 -26.22 -4.30
CA GLY A 292 -27.32 -26.97 -4.98
C GLY A 292 -27.40 -26.68 -6.48
N GLN A 293 -28.35 -27.34 -7.17
CA GLN A 293 -28.58 -27.13 -8.60
C GLN A 293 -29.03 -25.69 -8.92
N GLU A 294 -29.84 -25.07 -8.07
CA GLU A 294 -30.28 -23.67 -8.27
C GLU A 294 -29.08 -22.69 -8.19
N ASP A 295 -28.12 -22.91 -7.30
CA ASP A 295 -26.92 -22.05 -7.19
C ASP A 295 -26.05 -22.15 -8.45
N LEU A 296 -25.88 -23.37 -8.97
CA LEU A 296 -25.17 -23.61 -10.23
C LEU A 296 -25.93 -23.00 -11.41
N ALA A 297 -27.26 -23.11 -11.44
CA ALA A 297 -28.10 -22.50 -12.47
C ALA A 297 -28.00 -20.96 -12.47
N LEU A 298 -27.96 -20.33 -11.29
CA LEU A 298 -27.72 -18.88 -11.17
C LEU A 298 -26.36 -18.47 -11.74
N TYR A 299 -25.30 -19.26 -11.47
CA TYR A 299 -23.99 -19.02 -12.08
C TYR A 299 -24.02 -19.17 -13.61
N GLN A 300 -24.66 -20.22 -14.13
CA GLN A 300 -24.81 -20.40 -15.58
C GLN A 300 -25.64 -19.29 -16.23
N ALA A 301 -26.69 -18.81 -15.57
CA ALA A 301 -27.48 -17.68 -16.04
C ALA A 301 -26.65 -16.38 -16.09
N ALA A 302 -25.73 -16.18 -15.13
CA ALA A 302 -24.80 -15.05 -15.16
C ALA A 302 -23.84 -15.15 -16.35
N LYS A 303 -23.29 -16.35 -16.58
CA LYS A 303 -22.42 -16.62 -17.74
C LYS A 303 -23.13 -16.38 -19.07
N ALA A 304 -24.32 -16.93 -19.25
CA ALA A 304 -25.10 -16.76 -20.47
C ALA A 304 -25.43 -15.28 -20.73
N ARG A 305 -25.77 -14.51 -19.69
CA ARG A 305 -26.02 -13.07 -19.83
C ARG A 305 -24.75 -12.31 -20.21
N LEU A 306 -23.61 -12.62 -19.58
CA LEU A 306 -22.31 -12.00 -19.89
C LEU A 306 -21.94 -12.13 -21.38
N GLU A 307 -22.23 -13.28 -22.00
CA GLU A 307 -21.94 -13.53 -23.42
C GLU A 307 -22.75 -12.64 -24.37
N THR A 308 -23.89 -12.10 -23.92
CA THR A 308 -24.80 -11.27 -24.73
C THR A 308 -24.71 -9.77 -24.44
N GLU A 309 -24.22 -9.39 -23.27
CA GLU A 309 -24.15 -8.00 -22.82
C GLU A 309 -22.89 -7.29 -23.34
N THR A 310 -23.03 -6.04 -23.76
CA THR A 310 -21.88 -5.19 -24.09
C THR A 310 -21.48 -4.38 -22.86
N LEU A 311 -20.51 -4.90 -22.10
CA LEU A 311 -20.06 -4.33 -20.84
C LEU A 311 -18.62 -3.80 -20.90
N PRO A 312 -18.28 -2.75 -20.13
CA PRO A 312 -16.90 -2.30 -19.98
C PRO A 312 -16.12 -3.32 -19.15
N LEU A 313 -15.36 -4.20 -19.82
CA LEU A 313 -14.59 -5.30 -19.22
C LEU A 313 -13.07 -5.10 -19.39
N PRO A 314 -12.23 -5.70 -18.53
CA PRO A 314 -10.78 -5.52 -18.55
C PRO A 314 -10.12 -6.43 -19.60
N THR A 315 -10.18 -6.04 -20.87
CA THR A 315 -9.73 -6.88 -21.98
C THR A 315 -8.22 -6.77 -22.27
N LEU A 316 -7.49 -5.91 -21.57
CA LEU A 316 -6.05 -5.75 -21.76
C LEU A 316 -5.29 -7.05 -21.41
N ALA A 317 -4.18 -7.29 -22.10
CA ALA A 317 -3.29 -8.41 -21.84
C ALA A 317 -2.46 -8.19 -20.56
N VAL A 318 -2.12 -9.29 -19.89
CA VAL A 318 -1.17 -9.32 -18.78
C VAL A 318 0.23 -9.43 -19.38
N ARG A 319 0.97 -8.31 -19.41
CA ARG A 319 2.36 -8.28 -19.87
C ARG A 319 3.25 -9.19 -19.01
N SER A 320 4.40 -9.60 -19.56
CA SER A 320 5.42 -10.32 -18.78
C SER A 320 6.16 -9.36 -17.86
N GLY A 321 6.61 -9.87 -16.71
CA GLY A 321 7.23 -9.09 -15.65
C GLY A 321 7.33 -9.86 -14.33
N HIS A 322 7.99 -9.27 -13.33
CA HIS A 322 8.34 -9.93 -12.07
C HIS A 322 7.13 -10.45 -11.29
N ASN A 323 6.10 -9.62 -11.15
CA ASN A 323 4.87 -9.97 -10.42
C ASN A 323 3.89 -10.71 -11.32
N THR A 324 3.80 -10.28 -12.57
CA THR A 324 2.85 -10.80 -13.56
C THR A 324 3.17 -12.22 -14.04
N ASP A 325 4.45 -12.59 -14.14
CA ASP A 325 4.86 -13.95 -14.57
C ASP A 325 4.43 -15.04 -13.59
N GLN A 326 4.19 -14.70 -12.32
CA GLN A 326 3.61 -15.63 -11.35
C GLN A 326 2.19 -16.05 -11.75
N ALA A 327 1.38 -15.12 -12.25
CA ALA A 327 0.03 -15.39 -12.74
C ALA A 327 0.06 -16.00 -14.15
N ARG A 328 0.91 -15.48 -15.05
CA ARG A 328 1.07 -16.01 -16.42
C ARG A 328 1.56 -17.46 -16.43
N GLY A 329 2.37 -17.86 -15.44
CA GLY A 329 2.75 -19.26 -15.24
C GLY A 329 1.61 -20.20 -14.82
N TYR A 330 0.39 -19.67 -14.65
CA TYR A 330 -0.88 -20.40 -14.50
C TYR A 330 -1.88 -20.01 -15.61
N HIS A 331 -1.39 -19.52 -16.75
CA HIS A 331 -2.13 -19.17 -17.97
C HIS A 331 -3.14 -18.01 -17.81
N TYR A 332 -2.95 -17.15 -16.81
CA TYR A 332 -3.66 -15.87 -16.72
C TYR A 332 -2.98 -14.85 -17.64
N PHE A 333 -3.46 -14.74 -18.87
CA PHE A 333 -2.85 -13.92 -19.92
C PHE A 333 -3.61 -12.62 -20.20
N HIS A 334 -4.83 -12.49 -19.70
CA HIS A 334 -5.64 -11.28 -19.79
C HIS A 334 -6.18 -10.89 -18.42
N TRP A 335 -6.35 -9.60 -18.16
CA TRP A 335 -6.84 -9.14 -16.85
C TRP A 335 -8.25 -9.63 -16.52
N ARG A 336 -9.08 -9.90 -17.53
CA ARG A 336 -10.38 -10.57 -17.37
C ARG A 336 -10.29 -11.97 -16.77
N ASP A 337 -9.17 -12.67 -16.96
CA ASP A 337 -8.96 -14.04 -16.46
C ASP A 337 -8.94 -14.11 -14.92
N PHE A 338 -8.70 -12.97 -14.25
CA PHE A 338 -8.64 -12.87 -12.80
C PHE A 338 -10.02 -12.93 -12.13
N PHE A 339 -11.09 -12.99 -12.92
CA PHE A 339 -12.48 -12.94 -12.46
C PHE A 339 -13.23 -14.14 -13.03
N ASN A 340 -14.26 -14.62 -12.32
CA ASN A 340 -15.22 -15.54 -12.93
C ASN A 340 -16.32 -14.80 -13.69
N ASP A 341 -17.14 -15.53 -14.45
CA ASP A 341 -18.15 -14.94 -15.32
C ASP A 341 -19.20 -14.11 -14.55
N ARG A 342 -19.61 -14.58 -13.37
CA ARG A 342 -20.54 -13.84 -12.51
C ARG A 342 -19.95 -12.53 -12.01
N GLN A 343 -18.68 -12.53 -11.60
CA GLN A 343 -17.97 -11.32 -11.20
C GLN A 343 -17.83 -10.34 -12.36
N LEU A 344 -17.45 -10.80 -13.56
CA LEU A 344 -17.33 -9.96 -14.76
C LEU A 344 -18.67 -9.31 -15.12
N LEU A 345 -19.77 -10.07 -15.13
CA LEU A 345 -21.11 -9.55 -15.37
C LEU A 345 -21.46 -8.46 -14.35
N CYS A 346 -21.35 -8.78 -13.05
CA CYS A 346 -21.82 -7.88 -12.00
C CYS A 346 -20.96 -6.62 -11.85
N LEU A 347 -19.64 -6.73 -12.03
CA LEU A 347 -18.74 -5.58 -12.09
C LEU A 347 -18.99 -4.73 -13.34
N GLY A 348 -19.21 -5.38 -14.50
CA GLY A 348 -19.52 -4.69 -15.75
C GLY A 348 -20.84 -3.90 -15.68
N LEU A 349 -21.90 -4.49 -15.11
CA LEU A 349 -23.17 -3.80 -14.88
C LEU A 349 -23.01 -2.60 -13.94
N LEU A 350 -22.29 -2.79 -12.82
CA LEU A 350 -22.00 -1.70 -11.89
C LEU A 350 -21.23 -0.56 -12.56
N LEU A 351 -20.16 -0.88 -13.29
CA LEU A 351 -19.36 0.12 -13.99
C LEU A 351 -20.18 0.84 -15.06
N GLN A 352 -20.97 0.11 -15.86
CA GLN A 352 -21.86 0.71 -16.85
C GLN A 352 -22.86 1.69 -16.21
N ALA A 353 -23.44 1.33 -15.05
CA ALA A 353 -24.34 2.23 -14.32
C ALA A 353 -23.62 3.47 -13.78
N ILE A 354 -22.39 3.33 -13.26
CA ILE A 354 -21.56 4.46 -12.83
C ILE A 354 -21.31 5.40 -14.00
N LEU A 355 -20.95 4.89 -15.18
CA LEU A 355 -20.66 5.71 -16.37
C LEU A 355 -21.87 6.50 -16.91
N ARG A 356 -23.09 6.17 -16.48
CA ARG A 356 -24.32 6.93 -16.81
C ARG A 356 -24.57 8.13 -15.89
N ILE A 357 -23.76 8.31 -14.84
CA ILE A 357 -23.87 9.47 -13.94
C ILE A 357 -23.38 10.70 -14.71
N GLU A 358 -24.23 11.72 -14.83
CA GLU A 358 -23.95 12.93 -15.62
C GLU A 358 -22.94 13.87 -14.95
N ASP A 359 -23.01 14.01 -13.62
CA ASP A 359 -22.05 14.81 -12.85
C ASP A 359 -20.70 14.09 -12.85
N GLU A 360 -19.75 14.61 -13.63
CA GLU A 360 -18.42 14.01 -13.82
C GLU A 360 -17.65 13.89 -12.49
N VAL A 361 -17.76 14.87 -11.60
CA VAL A 361 -17.08 14.84 -10.30
C VAL A 361 -17.62 13.69 -9.45
N VAL A 362 -18.94 13.56 -9.34
CA VAL A 362 -19.58 12.45 -8.63
C VAL A 362 -19.25 11.11 -9.29
N GLN A 363 -19.27 11.06 -10.62
CA GLN A 363 -18.95 9.88 -11.41
C GLN A 363 -17.53 9.38 -11.12
N GLU A 364 -16.52 10.24 -11.18
CA GLU A 364 -15.12 9.85 -10.98
C GLU A 364 -14.83 9.41 -9.54
N GLN A 365 -15.54 9.97 -8.56
CA GLN A 365 -15.46 9.51 -7.17
C GLN A 365 -15.98 8.07 -7.02
N LEU A 366 -17.11 7.77 -7.66
CA LEU A 366 -17.68 6.41 -7.68
C LEU A 366 -16.87 5.45 -8.56
N LEU A 367 -16.20 5.94 -9.60
CA LEU A 367 -15.27 5.17 -10.41
C LEU A 367 -13.99 4.81 -9.63
N CYS A 368 -13.45 5.75 -8.84
CA CYS A 368 -12.35 5.49 -7.93
C CYS A 368 -12.73 4.45 -6.86
N LEU A 369 -13.96 4.53 -6.33
CA LEU A 369 -14.51 3.54 -5.41
C LEU A 369 -14.71 2.16 -6.07
N PHE A 370 -15.21 2.14 -7.30
CA PHE A 370 -15.33 0.92 -8.10
C PHE A 370 -13.96 0.24 -8.27
N SER A 371 -12.95 1.00 -8.68
CA SER A 371 -11.59 0.50 -8.81
C SER A 371 -11.06 -0.07 -7.49
N SER A 372 -11.34 0.59 -6.37
CA SER A 372 -11.00 0.08 -5.04
C SER A 372 -11.72 -1.23 -4.68
N THR A 373 -12.90 -1.48 -5.24
CA THR A 373 -13.69 -2.70 -4.98
C THR A 373 -13.06 -3.92 -5.65
N LEU A 374 -12.33 -3.73 -6.76
CA LEU A 374 -11.66 -4.80 -7.51
C LEU A 374 -10.65 -5.57 -6.67
N GLU A 375 -9.99 -4.91 -5.70
CA GLU A 375 -9.03 -5.50 -4.76
C GLU A 375 -9.62 -6.71 -4.00
N PHE A 376 -10.94 -6.72 -3.77
CA PHE A 376 -11.65 -7.71 -2.95
C PHE A 376 -12.58 -8.64 -3.75
N ASN A 377 -12.70 -8.42 -5.06
CA ASN A 377 -13.71 -9.07 -5.90
C ASN A 377 -13.07 -9.69 -7.14
N ASN A 378 -12.22 -10.69 -6.92
CA ASN A 378 -11.51 -11.45 -7.96
C ASN A 378 -11.17 -12.86 -7.45
N LEU A 379 -10.72 -13.76 -8.33
CA LEU A 379 -10.37 -15.15 -8.01
C LEU A 379 -9.03 -15.32 -7.28
N PHE A 380 -8.30 -14.23 -7.03
CA PHE A 380 -7.06 -14.23 -6.24
C PHE A 380 -7.34 -13.81 -4.79
N CYS A 381 -8.59 -13.56 -4.43
CA CYS A 381 -9.00 -13.37 -3.05
C CYS A 381 -9.09 -14.72 -2.32
N SER A 382 -8.79 -14.74 -1.02
CA SER A 382 -8.87 -15.95 -0.19
C SER A 382 -9.55 -15.68 1.14
N PHE A 383 -10.01 -16.72 1.82
CA PHE A 383 -10.68 -16.59 3.12
C PHE A 383 -9.67 -16.42 4.26
N LYS A 384 -9.86 -15.41 5.11
CA LYS A 384 -9.02 -15.13 6.29
C LYS A 384 -9.44 -15.90 7.54
N GLY A 385 -10.67 -16.40 7.59
CA GLY A 385 -11.30 -16.90 8.80
C GLY A 385 -12.39 -15.96 9.30
N GLU A 386 -13.19 -16.44 10.24
CA GLU A 386 -14.23 -15.63 10.91
C GLU A 386 -13.63 -14.73 12.01
N GLY A 387 -14.37 -13.70 12.41
CA GLY A 387 -13.97 -12.80 13.51
C GLY A 387 -12.98 -11.69 13.14
N THR A 388 -12.33 -11.77 11.99
CA THR A 388 -11.58 -10.68 11.33
C THR A 388 -12.13 -10.56 9.91
N GLY A 389 -12.07 -9.38 9.26
CA GLY A 389 -12.69 -9.18 7.93
C GLY A 389 -12.43 -10.36 6.98
N ALA A 390 -13.49 -10.99 6.47
CA ALA A 390 -13.45 -12.34 5.89
C ALA A 390 -12.54 -12.49 4.66
N VAL A 391 -12.38 -11.41 3.88
CA VAL A 391 -11.67 -11.42 2.61
C VAL A 391 -10.20 -11.04 2.81
N ARG A 392 -9.30 -11.91 2.35
CA ARG A 392 -7.92 -11.57 2.04
C ARG A 392 -7.88 -11.01 0.62
N PRO A 393 -7.61 -9.70 0.45
CA PRO A 393 -7.55 -9.11 -0.87
C PRO A 393 -6.35 -9.62 -1.67
N ILE A 394 -6.40 -9.50 -2.99
CA ILE A 394 -5.35 -9.95 -3.94
C ILE A 394 -3.96 -9.41 -3.58
N PHE A 395 -3.86 -8.17 -3.08
CA PHE A 395 -2.59 -7.50 -2.82
C PHE A 395 -2.09 -7.60 -1.37
N SER A 396 -2.60 -8.53 -0.56
CA SER A 396 -2.18 -8.66 0.86
C SER A 396 -0.69 -8.99 1.03
N ASN A 397 -0.06 -9.59 0.01
CA ASN A 397 1.34 -9.99 0.02
C ASN A 397 2.16 -9.23 -1.04
N HIS A 398 1.60 -8.17 -1.63
CA HIS A 398 2.22 -7.37 -2.71
C HIS A 398 2.69 -8.16 -3.95
N ILE A 399 2.02 -9.27 -4.25
CA ILE A 399 2.29 -10.14 -5.41
C ILE A 399 0.98 -10.59 -6.06
N LEU A 400 1.01 -11.01 -7.32
CA LEU A 400 -0.12 -11.62 -8.02
C LEU A 400 -0.09 -13.14 -7.87
N LYS A 401 -0.38 -13.63 -6.66
CA LYS A 401 -0.35 -15.06 -6.34
C LYS A 401 -1.67 -15.74 -6.72
N PRO A 402 -1.71 -16.68 -7.67
CA PRO A 402 -2.93 -17.43 -7.96
C PRO A 402 -3.37 -18.23 -6.74
N GLU A 403 -4.57 -17.95 -6.22
CA GLU A 403 -5.12 -18.67 -5.07
C GLU A 403 -5.73 -20.01 -5.50
N ARG A 404 -5.58 -21.04 -4.66
CA ARG A 404 -6.18 -22.36 -4.90
C ARG A 404 -7.65 -22.37 -4.51
N MET A 405 -7.89 -21.89 -3.29
CA MET A 405 -9.20 -21.78 -2.66
C MET A 405 -9.66 -20.33 -2.77
N ALA A 406 -10.14 -19.97 -3.96
CA ALA A 406 -10.59 -18.62 -4.26
C ALA A 406 -11.89 -18.33 -3.49
N LEU A 407 -11.94 -17.14 -2.88
CA LEU A 407 -13.13 -16.62 -2.22
C LEU A 407 -13.74 -15.56 -3.12
N GLU A 408 -14.87 -15.88 -3.73
CA GLU A 408 -15.68 -14.88 -4.41
C GLU A 408 -16.56 -14.16 -3.40
N ASN A 409 -16.50 -12.83 -3.43
CA ASN A 409 -17.29 -11.92 -2.61
C ASN A 409 -18.46 -11.35 -3.41
N SER A 410 -19.51 -10.90 -2.73
CA SER A 410 -20.62 -10.18 -3.38
C SER A 410 -20.19 -8.80 -3.86
N ILE A 411 -20.38 -8.48 -5.14
CA ILE A 411 -19.96 -7.19 -5.71
C ILE A 411 -20.65 -6.02 -5.01
N TRP A 412 -21.98 -6.06 -4.93
CA TRP A 412 -22.75 -5.00 -4.26
C TRP A 412 -22.63 -5.09 -2.74
N GLY A 413 -22.89 -6.28 -2.18
CA GLY A 413 -22.75 -6.59 -0.76
C GLY A 413 -23.95 -6.26 0.16
N THR A 414 -23.70 -6.48 1.45
CA THR A 414 -24.61 -6.23 2.58
C THR A 414 -23.83 -5.55 3.73
N GLY A 415 -24.52 -5.08 4.77
CA GLY A 415 -23.86 -4.52 5.97
C GLY A 415 -23.00 -5.51 6.77
N LYS A 416 -22.99 -6.81 6.43
CA LYS A 416 -22.14 -7.84 7.03
C LYS A 416 -21.02 -8.33 6.09
N SER A 417 -20.97 -7.81 4.88
CA SER A 417 -19.93 -8.11 3.91
C SER A 417 -18.66 -7.30 4.19
N SER A 418 -17.52 -7.72 3.64
CA SER A 418 -16.25 -7.01 3.74
C SER A 418 -15.74 -6.73 2.33
N GLY A 419 -15.32 -5.51 2.02
CA GLY A 419 -14.71 -5.20 0.72
C GLY A 419 -15.70 -5.19 -0.47
N THR A 420 -16.97 -4.91 -0.23
CA THR A 420 -18.01 -4.79 -1.27
C THR A 420 -18.28 -3.33 -1.59
N PHE A 421 -18.85 -3.03 -2.76
CA PHE A 421 -19.08 -1.64 -3.19
C PHE A 421 -19.85 -0.83 -2.15
N CYS A 422 -20.96 -1.35 -1.60
CA CYS A 422 -21.75 -0.63 -0.59
C CYS A 422 -20.98 -0.41 0.72
N THR A 423 -20.19 -1.39 1.15
CA THR A 423 -19.41 -1.26 2.39
C THR A 423 -18.24 -0.29 2.23
N LEU A 424 -17.61 -0.24 1.05
CA LEU A 424 -16.49 0.66 0.78
C LEU A 424 -16.96 2.09 0.56
N PHE A 425 -18.19 2.30 0.08
CA PHE A 425 -18.79 3.64 0.00
C PHE A 425 -18.73 4.35 1.35
N GLU A 426 -19.23 3.71 2.42
CA GLU A 426 -19.18 4.30 3.77
C GLU A 426 -17.78 4.25 4.39
N SER A 427 -17.12 3.09 4.30
CA SER A 427 -15.87 2.86 5.06
C SER A 427 -14.61 3.47 4.46
N ARG A 428 -14.61 3.79 3.17
CA ARG A 428 -13.50 4.45 2.47
C ARG A 428 -13.90 5.81 1.92
N LEU A 429 -14.87 5.87 1.00
CA LEU A 429 -15.17 7.10 0.26
C LEU A 429 -15.73 8.21 1.16
N ILE A 430 -16.86 7.98 1.84
CA ILE A 430 -17.49 8.99 2.70
C ILE A 430 -16.55 9.42 3.82
N ARG A 431 -15.88 8.46 4.48
CA ARG A 431 -14.89 8.76 5.51
C ARG A 431 -13.76 9.66 5.02
N ALA A 432 -13.25 9.41 3.81
CA ALA A 432 -12.20 10.26 3.24
C ALA A 432 -12.71 11.67 2.91
N LYS A 433 -13.98 11.81 2.52
CA LYS A 433 -14.59 13.13 2.28
C LYS A 433 -14.85 13.90 3.56
N HIS A 434 -15.33 13.24 4.62
CA HIS A 434 -15.38 13.86 5.96
C HIS A 434 -14.02 14.31 6.45
N TYR A 435 -12.95 13.56 6.15
CA TYR A 435 -11.60 13.97 6.50
C TYR A 435 -11.12 15.23 5.77
N LEU A 436 -11.69 15.57 4.61
CA LEU A 436 -11.42 16.86 3.96
C LEU A 436 -12.06 18.01 4.74
N ASP A 437 -13.19 17.80 5.40
CA ASP A 437 -13.85 18.83 6.22
C ASP A 437 -13.20 18.93 7.61
N GLU A 438 -12.85 17.79 8.20
CA GLU A 438 -12.27 17.68 9.54
C GLU A 438 -10.95 16.88 9.54
N PRO A 439 -9.87 17.42 8.93
CA PRO A 439 -8.56 16.78 8.95
C PRO A 439 -7.94 16.78 10.36
N PHE A 440 -7.68 15.59 10.88
CA PHE A 440 -7.08 15.39 12.20
C PHE A 440 -5.69 14.75 12.16
N GLU A 441 -4.96 14.92 13.26
CA GLU A 441 -3.77 14.15 13.66
C GLU A 441 -4.12 13.10 14.73
N VAL A 442 -3.28 12.08 14.83
CA VAL A 442 -3.29 11.14 15.96
C VAL A 442 -2.40 11.71 17.05
N ALA A 443 -2.92 11.83 18.27
CA ALA A 443 -2.15 12.13 19.46
C ALA A 443 -2.23 10.95 20.43
N VAL A 444 -1.14 10.73 21.18
CA VAL A 444 -1.05 9.64 22.15
C VAL A 444 -0.71 10.22 23.52
N GLN A 445 -1.40 9.75 24.56
CA GLN A 445 -1.15 10.09 25.95
C GLN A 445 -1.09 8.82 26.78
N SER A 446 -0.16 8.77 27.73
CA SER A 446 -0.17 7.75 28.78
C SER A 446 -1.40 7.94 29.66
N ASP A 447 -2.04 6.84 30.07
CA ASP A 447 -3.05 6.88 31.12
C ASP A 447 -2.46 7.35 32.45
N LEU A 448 -3.33 7.66 33.41
CA LEU A 448 -2.93 8.22 34.72
C LEU A 448 -1.99 7.30 35.52
N LEU A 449 -1.92 6.01 35.16
CA LEU A 449 -1.08 5.00 35.80
C LEU A 449 0.22 4.75 35.02
N GLY A 450 0.34 5.27 33.79
CA GLY A 450 1.50 5.09 32.91
C GLY A 450 1.53 3.76 32.15
N ASP A 451 0.51 2.91 32.31
CA ASP A 451 0.47 1.54 31.84
C ASP A 451 -0.08 1.40 30.41
N ARG A 452 -0.94 2.33 29.98
CA ARG A 452 -1.62 2.24 28.67
C ARG A 452 -1.57 3.55 27.88
N MET A 453 -1.16 3.44 26.63
CA MET A 453 -1.23 4.52 25.66
C MET A 453 -2.65 4.65 25.09
N ILE A 454 -3.28 5.80 25.29
CA ILE A 454 -4.61 6.14 24.75
C ILE A 454 -4.41 7.09 23.57
N ALA A 455 -4.95 6.69 22.41
CA ALA A 455 -4.92 7.51 21.21
C ALA A 455 -6.22 8.32 21.06
N HIS A 456 -6.09 9.59 20.72
CA HIS A 456 -7.22 10.46 20.39
C HIS A 456 -6.92 11.29 19.13
N LYS A 457 -7.95 11.98 18.61
CA LYS A 457 -7.85 12.80 17.40
C LYS A 457 -7.71 14.27 17.77
N VAL A 458 -6.77 14.97 17.13
CA VAL A 458 -6.55 16.41 17.33
C VAL A 458 -6.71 17.14 16.00
N MET A 459 -7.60 18.13 15.97
CA MET A 459 -7.78 19.01 14.83
C MET A 459 -6.66 20.05 14.80
N ALA A 460 -5.68 19.84 13.92
CA ALA A 460 -4.48 20.67 13.80
C ALA A 460 -4.30 21.26 12.38
N SER A 461 -5.37 21.29 11.59
CA SER A 461 -5.37 21.79 10.22
C SER A 461 -6.70 22.47 9.90
N HIS A 462 -6.70 23.44 8.99
CA HIS A 462 -7.94 23.94 8.38
C HIS A 462 -8.55 22.86 7.49
N PRO A 463 -9.87 22.93 7.17
CA PRO A 463 -10.47 22.07 6.17
C PRO A 463 -9.64 22.07 4.87
N ILE A 464 -9.46 20.88 4.29
CA ILE A 464 -8.77 20.69 3.02
C ILE A 464 -9.71 21.10 1.89
N ASP A 465 -9.52 22.33 1.41
CA ASP A 465 -10.22 22.89 0.26
C ASP A 465 -9.17 23.42 -0.73
N THR A 466 -8.56 22.50 -1.49
CA THR A 466 -7.41 22.81 -2.34
C THR A 466 -7.81 22.70 -3.81
N PRO A 467 -7.80 23.81 -4.58
CA PRO A 467 -8.07 23.75 -6.01
C PRO A 467 -6.95 22.98 -6.72
N ILE A 468 -7.33 22.07 -7.60
CA ILE A 468 -6.40 21.36 -8.49
C ILE A 468 -6.23 22.20 -9.75
N VAL A 469 -5.03 22.72 -9.95
CA VAL A 469 -4.66 23.55 -11.11
C VAL A 469 -3.96 22.72 -12.18
N THR A 470 -3.88 23.25 -13.40
CA THR A 470 -3.33 22.54 -14.57
C THR A 470 -1.92 22.97 -14.95
N SER A 471 -1.47 24.12 -14.45
CA SER A 471 -0.16 24.69 -14.79
C SER A 471 0.54 25.35 -13.60
N TRP A 472 1.85 25.52 -13.73
CA TRP A 472 2.65 26.27 -12.76
C TRP A 472 2.19 27.73 -12.61
N ASN A 473 1.77 28.36 -13.71
CA ASN A 473 1.30 29.75 -13.71
C ASN A 473 0.01 29.91 -12.90
N GLU A 474 -0.93 28.96 -13.02
CA GLU A 474 -2.13 28.94 -12.19
C GLU A 474 -1.80 28.71 -10.72
N LEU A 475 -0.88 27.77 -10.42
CA LEU A 475 -0.47 27.48 -9.04
C LEU A 475 0.14 28.71 -8.35
N THR A 476 0.96 29.46 -9.07
CA THR A 476 1.61 30.67 -8.54
C THR A 476 0.64 31.82 -8.36
N ALA A 477 -0.41 31.93 -9.20
CA ALA A 477 -1.42 32.98 -9.13
C ALA A 477 -2.38 32.89 -7.93
N ILE A 478 -2.56 31.70 -7.33
CA ILE A 478 -3.46 31.47 -6.19
C ILE A 478 -2.69 31.35 -4.87
N LYS A 479 -3.37 31.40 -3.70
CA LYS A 479 -2.69 31.33 -2.39
C LYS A 479 -2.41 29.91 -1.90
N HIS A 480 -3.31 28.98 -2.24
CA HIS A 480 -3.26 27.55 -1.93
C HIS A 480 -3.72 26.80 -3.19
N GLY A 481 -3.14 25.64 -3.47
CA GLY A 481 -3.43 24.89 -4.68
C GLY A 481 -2.57 23.64 -4.81
N ALA A 482 -3.02 22.71 -5.64
CA ALA A 482 -2.33 21.48 -5.97
C ALA A 482 -2.14 21.35 -7.49
N LEU A 483 -0.90 21.18 -7.94
CA LEU A 483 -0.60 20.81 -9.32
C LEU A 483 -0.28 19.31 -9.35
N ILE A 484 -1.17 18.50 -9.92
CA ILE A 484 -1.03 17.05 -10.00
C ILE A 484 -0.71 16.64 -11.43
N LEU A 485 0.51 16.17 -11.63
CA LEU A 485 1.08 15.82 -12.93
C LEU A 485 1.15 14.29 -13.09
N ASN A 486 0.83 13.82 -14.30
CA ASN A 486 1.21 12.47 -14.73
C ASN A 486 2.37 12.57 -15.73
N GLY A 487 3.54 12.05 -15.37
CA GLY A 487 4.71 12.17 -16.24
C GLY A 487 6.00 11.66 -15.64
N ASP A 488 7.06 11.79 -16.44
CA ASP A 488 8.42 11.46 -16.04
C ASP A 488 8.99 12.57 -15.14
N SER A 489 9.21 12.27 -13.86
CA SER A 489 9.72 13.23 -12.88
C SER A 489 11.19 13.63 -13.10
N SER A 490 11.89 13.05 -14.07
CA SER A 490 13.19 13.55 -14.55
C SER A 490 13.05 14.77 -15.49
N ARG A 491 11.82 15.14 -15.85
CA ARG A 491 11.53 16.32 -16.67
C ARG A 491 10.20 16.97 -16.23
N LEU A 492 10.28 17.76 -15.19
CA LEU A 492 9.15 18.49 -14.63
C LEU A 492 8.92 19.80 -15.42
N PRO A 493 7.66 20.13 -15.75
CA PRO A 493 7.29 21.40 -16.40
C PRO A 493 7.28 22.56 -15.39
N LEU A 494 8.34 22.68 -14.59
CA LEU A 494 8.50 23.68 -13.53
C LEU A 494 9.72 24.55 -13.82
N PRO A 495 9.71 25.85 -13.47
CA PRO A 495 10.90 26.70 -13.57
C PRO A 495 12.01 26.26 -12.61
N ASP A 496 13.23 26.68 -12.90
CA ASP A 496 14.37 26.53 -11.98
C ASP A 496 14.08 27.26 -10.66
N THR A 497 14.59 26.74 -9.54
CA THR A 497 14.59 27.44 -8.24
C THR A 497 13.19 27.92 -7.80
N SER A 498 12.19 27.07 -8.03
CA SER A 498 10.76 27.39 -7.89
C SER A 498 10.10 26.79 -6.64
N VAL A 499 10.59 25.67 -6.10
CA VAL A 499 9.97 24.98 -4.95
C VAL A 499 10.78 25.15 -3.67
N ASP A 500 10.10 25.30 -2.52
CA ASP A 500 10.73 25.55 -1.22
C ASP A 500 11.28 24.26 -0.59
N ALA A 501 10.59 23.14 -0.77
CA ALA A 501 11.03 21.84 -0.30
C ALA A 501 10.67 20.75 -1.31
N VAL A 502 11.51 19.73 -1.38
CA VAL A 502 11.19 18.44 -2.00
C VAL A 502 11.04 17.45 -0.85
N VAL A 503 9.88 16.82 -0.69
CA VAL A 503 9.64 15.80 0.34
C VAL A 503 9.09 14.59 -0.38
N THR A 504 9.75 13.45 -0.26
CA THR A 504 9.42 12.31 -1.12
C THR A 504 9.82 10.97 -0.53
N ASP A 505 9.28 9.91 -1.12
CA ASP A 505 9.53 8.52 -0.79
C ASP A 505 9.79 7.78 -2.11
N PRO A 506 11.05 7.72 -2.58
CA PRO A 506 11.36 7.11 -3.87
C PRO A 506 11.12 5.58 -3.82
N PRO A 507 10.83 4.93 -4.97
CA PRO A 507 10.78 3.49 -5.06
C PRO A 507 12.07 2.85 -4.54
N TYR A 508 11.94 1.71 -3.86
CA TYR A 508 13.09 0.96 -3.35
C TYR A 508 13.61 -0.05 -4.37
N PHE A 509 14.92 -0.23 -4.32
CA PHE A 509 15.76 -1.03 -5.21
C PHE A 509 15.30 -2.50 -5.43
N ASP A 510 14.44 -3.09 -4.57
CA ASP A 510 14.19 -4.56 -4.60
C ASP A 510 12.73 -5.01 -4.32
N PHE A 511 11.79 -4.11 -4.01
CA PHE A 511 10.62 -4.54 -3.21
C PHE A 511 9.31 -4.74 -3.97
N ILE A 512 8.88 -3.80 -4.81
CA ILE A 512 7.53 -3.86 -5.40
C ILE A 512 7.53 -3.21 -6.79
N HIS A 513 7.21 -4.00 -7.82
CA HIS A 513 6.97 -3.49 -9.18
C HIS A 513 5.57 -2.88 -9.26
N TYR A 514 5.42 -1.60 -8.87
CA TYR A 514 4.12 -0.94 -8.73
C TYR A 514 3.29 -0.97 -10.00
N SER A 515 3.90 -0.65 -11.16
CA SER A 515 3.17 -0.62 -12.43
C SER A 515 2.59 -1.98 -12.84
N GLU A 516 3.33 -3.07 -12.64
CA GLU A 516 2.81 -4.41 -12.91
C GLU A 516 1.60 -4.77 -12.05
N LEU A 517 1.56 -4.29 -10.81
CA LEU A 517 0.43 -4.55 -9.91
C LEU A 517 -0.75 -3.61 -10.20
N SER A 518 -0.48 -2.34 -10.54
CA SER A 518 -1.54 -1.38 -10.88
C SER A 518 -2.18 -1.64 -12.23
N ASP A 519 -1.53 -2.38 -13.12
CA ASP A 519 -2.12 -2.80 -14.40
C ASP A 519 -3.46 -3.53 -14.22
N PHE A 520 -3.63 -4.24 -13.08
CA PHE A 520 -4.90 -4.84 -12.68
C PHE A 520 -6.06 -3.82 -12.58
N PHE A 521 -5.80 -2.63 -12.03
CA PHE A 521 -6.77 -1.54 -11.95
C PHE A 521 -6.84 -0.75 -13.27
N PHE A 522 -5.67 -0.50 -13.88
CA PHE A 522 -5.54 0.21 -15.15
C PHE A 522 -6.36 -0.45 -16.26
N ALA A 523 -6.43 -1.78 -16.30
CA ALA A 523 -7.21 -2.52 -17.30
C ALA A 523 -8.72 -2.22 -17.25
N TRP A 524 -9.26 -1.82 -16.10
CA TRP A 524 -10.64 -1.37 -15.97
C TRP A 524 -10.80 0.14 -16.19
N LEU A 525 -9.83 0.94 -15.73
CA LEU A 525 -9.90 2.40 -15.76
C LEU A 525 -9.54 2.99 -17.13
N SER A 526 -8.51 2.48 -17.80
CA SER A 526 -8.00 3.02 -19.06
C SER A 526 -9.09 3.10 -20.15
N PRO A 527 -9.87 2.03 -20.43
CA PRO A 527 -10.88 2.10 -21.49
C PRO A 527 -11.95 3.18 -21.28
N VAL A 528 -12.24 3.54 -20.02
CA VAL A 528 -13.33 4.47 -19.68
C VAL A 528 -12.85 5.89 -19.36
N LEU A 529 -11.54 6.08 -19.14
CA LEU A 529 -10.94 7.38 -18.80
C LEU A 529 -9.98 7.94 -19.86
N ARG A 530 -9.55 7.14 -20.84
CA ARG A 530 -8.59 7.56 -21.87
C ARG A 530 -9.01 8.80 -22.69
N ASP A 531 -10.31 9.01 -22.85
CA ASP A 531 -10.85 10.16 -23.61
C ASP A 531 -10.82 11.46 -22.78
N ARG A 532 -10.77 11.36 -21.44
CA ARG A 532 -10.65 12.51 -20.52
C ARG A 532 -9.21 12.82 -20.16
N TYR A 533 -8.40 11.78 -20.04
CA TYR A 533 -7.04 11.85 -19.54
C TYR A 533 -6.10 11.12 -20.49
N LEU A 534 -5.27 11.87 -21.23
CA LEU A 534 -4.34 11.33 -22.23
C LEU A 534 -3.42 10.23 -21.68
N TRP A 535 -3.05 10.32 -20.41
CA TRP A 535 -2.18 9.36 -19.74
C TRP A 535 -2.84 8.00 -19.46
N PHE A 536 -4.17 7.88 -19.56
CA PHE A 536 -4.87 6.59 -19.62
C PHE A 536 -4.87 5.97 -21.03
N GLY A 537 -4.45 6.71 -22.07
CA GLY A 537 -4.33 6.20 -23.44
C GLY A 537 -3.08 5.35 -23.72
N ARG A 538 -2.28 5.05 -22.68
CA ARG A 538 -1.10 4.17 -22.78
C ARG A 538 -1.50 2.70 -22.86
N GLU A 539 -0.58 1.85 -23.32
CA GLU A 539 -0.80 0.39 -23.37
C GLU A 539 -0.94 -0.24 -21.98
N ASN A 540 -0.20 0.28 -21.00
CA ASN A 540 -0.18 -0.16 -19.61
C ASN A 540 0.18 1.02 -18.68
N SER A 541 0.22 0.80 -17.37
CA SER A 541 0.42 1.87 -16.40
C SER A 541 1.88 2.30 -16.22
N SER A 542 2.85 1.66 -16.86
CA SER A 542 4.27 2.06 -16.78
C SER A 542 4.63 3.21 -17.72
N GLY A 543 5.89 3.66 -17.65
CA GLY A 543 6.45 4.63 -18.60
C GLY A 543 7.98 4.54 -18.64
N ALA A 544 8.58 5.05 -19.72
CA ALA A 544 10.03 4.92 -19.99
C ALA A 544 10.94 5.54 -18.91
N GLY A 545 10.44 6.52 -18.16
CA GLY A 545 11.15 7.17 -17.05
C GLY A 545 10.89 6.55 -15.67
N GLU A 546 10.27 5.37 -15.60
CA GLU A 546 9.97 4.71 -14.32
C GLU A 546 11.27 4.33 -13.60
N VAL A 547 11.37 4.72 -12.32
CA VAL A 547 12.50 4.38 -11.45
C VAL A 547 12.22 3.02 -10.81
N GLN A 548 12.69 1.95 -11.46
CA GLN A 548 12.56 0.58 -10.99
C GLN A 548 13.55 -0.31 -11.76
N HIS A 549 14.54 -0.89 -11.06
CA HIS A 549 15.44 -1.88 -11.67
C HIS A 549 16.11 -2.76 -10.61
N ASN A 550 16.33 -4.04 -10.92
CA ASN A 550 16.99 -5.01 -10.02
C ASN A 550 18.52 -4.86 -9.98
N ASP A 551 19.08 -4.04 -10.88
CA ASP A 551 20.51 -3.71 -10.94
C ASP A 551 20.74 -2.37 -10.22
N PRO A 552 21.58 -2.33 -9.18
CA PRO A 552 21.74 -1.15 -8.33
C PRO A 552 22.31 0.03 -9.10
N ILE A 553 23.12 -0.21 -10.12
CA ILE A 553 23.74 0.83 -10.94
C ILE A 553 22.67 1.47 -11.83
N ILE A 554 21.84 0.66 -12.49
CA ILE A 554 20.75 1.17 -13.34
C ILE A 554 19.71 1.90 -12.48
N PHE A 555 19.36 1.35 -11.32
CA PHE A 555 18.48 2.00 -10.36
C PHE A 555 19.04 3.36 -9.91
N ALA A 556 20.32 3.42 -9.52
CA ALA A 556 20.97 4.68 -9.14
C ALA A 556 20.96 5.70 -10.28
N GLN A 557 21.19 5.28 -11.52
CA GLN A 557 21.10 6.14 -12.70
C GLN A 557 19.69 6.66 -12.97
N GLN A 558 18.66 5.83 -12.79
CA GLN A 558 17.27 6.25 -12.95
C GLN A 558 16.88 7.26 -11.87
N LEU A 559 17.19 6.95 -10.61
CA LEU A 559 16.90 7.83 -9.48
C LEU A 559 17.67 9.16 -9.57
N SER A 560 18.94 9.13 -9.99
CA SER A 560 19.76 10.33 -10.12
C SER A 560 19.18 11.34 -11.10
N ARG A 561 18.55 10.90 -12.20
CA ARG A 561 17.86 11.79 -13.15
C ARG A 561 16.73 12.57 -12.49
N VAL A 562 15.93 11.90 -11.66
CA VAL A 562 14.85 12.56 -10.89
C VAL A 562 15.42 13.49 -9.82
N LEU A 563 16.51 13.11 -9.15
CA LEU A 563 17.17 13.95 -8.16
C LEU A 563 17.86 15.18 -8.77
N ILE A 564 18.44 15.07 -9.97
CA ILE A 564 18.98 16.20 -10.74
C ILE A 564 17.86 17.20 -11.04
N GLU A 565 16.73 16.70 -11.51
CA GLU A 565 15.57 17.53 -11.82
C GLU A 565 14.99 18.17 -10.56
N SER A 566 14.88 17.41 -9.46
CA SER A 566 14.49 17.91 -8.14
C SER A 566 15.44 19.00 -7.66
N ARG A 567 16.76 18.85 -7.86
CA ARG A 567 17.75 19.87 -7.54
C ARG A 567 17.61 21.12 -8.41
N ARG A 568 17.27 21.00 -9.69
CA ARG A 568 17.04 22.14 -10.59
C ARG A 568 15.90 23.01 -10.08
N VAL A 569 14.77 22.39 -9.73
CA VAL A 569 13.56 23.11 -9.30
C VAL A 569 13.61 23.56 -7.84
N LEU A 570 14.39 22.90 -6.97
CA LEU A 570 14.53 23.29 -5.56
C LEU A 570 15.16 24.69 -5.43
N LYS A 571 14.68 25.53 -4.51
CA LYS A 571 15.33 26.81 -4.18
C LYS A 571 16.72 26.59 -3.57
N ASP A 572 17.61 27.58 -3.66
CA ASP A 572 19.00 27.43 -3.19
C ASP A 572 19.12 27.13 -1.70
N ASN A 573 18.26 27.74 -0.88
CA ASN A 573 18.16 27.47 0.56
C ASN A 573 17.15 26.36 0.88
N GLY A 574 16.51 25.77 -0.14
CA GLY A 574 15.52 24.71 0.04
C GLY A 574 16.14 23.42 0.56
N VAL A 575 15.28 22.49 0.96
CA VAL A 575 15.65 21.18 1.48
C VAL A 575 15.00 20.08 0.64
N LEU A 576 15.77 19.04 0.33
CA LEU A 576 15.24 17.78 -0.18
C LEU A 576 15.28 16.74 0.94
N ALA A 577 14.12 16.24 1.36
CA ALA A 577 14.00 15.17 2.33
C ALA A 577 13.46 13.91 1.64
N LEU A 578 14.13 12.79 1.85
CA LEU A 578 13.65 11.50 1.35
C LEU A 578 13.67 10.43 2.44
N SER A 579 12.63 9.60 2.46
CA SER A 579 12.58 8.41 3.31
C SER A 579 13.28 7.24 2.62
N PHE A 580 14.12 6.51 3.35
CA PHE A 580 14.79 5.33 2.81
C PHE A 580 15.15 4.31 3.88
N HIS A 581 15.04 3.03 3.55
CA HIS A 581 15.66 1.96 4.30
C HIS A 581 16.10 0.83 3.37
N HIS A 582 17.14 0.12 3.77
CA HIS A 582 17.55 -1.11 3.10
C HIS A 582 18.35 -2.01 4.03
N SER A 583 18.18 -3.33 3.94
CA SER A 583 18.93 -4.28 4.75
C SER A 583 20.32 -4.61 4.18
N ARG A 584 20.58 -4.24 2.91
CA ARG A 584 21.81 -4.60 2.17
C ARG A 584 22.66 -3.36 1.83
N PRO A 585 24.00 -3.43 1.95
CA PRO A 585 24.92 -2.34 1.57
C PRO A 585 24.70 -1.79 0.17
N GLU A 586 24.42 -2.64 -0.80
CA GLU A 586 24.28 -2.28 -2.21
C GLU A 586 23.16 -1.26 -2.44
N GLY A 587 22.05 -1.37 -1.71
CA GLY A 587 20.96 -0.39 -1.77
C GLY A 587 21.38 0.98 -1.24
N TRP A 588 22.18 1.03 -0.17
CA TRP A 588 22.72 2.29 0.38
C TRP A 588 23.79 2.91 -0.52
N THR A 589 24.63 2.08 -1.15
CA THR A 589 25.59 2.54 -2.15
C THR A 589 24.87 3.14 -3.36
N ALA A 590 23.79 2.52 -3.84
CA ALA A 590 22.98 3.05 -4.94
C ALA A 590 22.33 4.41 -4.61
N ILE A 591 21.79 4.56 -3.38
CA ILE A 591 21.28 5.86 -2.91
C ILE A 591 22.39 6.91 -2.81
N TYR A 592 23.55 6.54 -2.27
CA TYR A 592 24.69 7.45 -2.20
C TYR A 592 25.13 7.91 -3.60
N GLU A 593 25.25 6.97 -4.55
CA GLU A 593 25.60 7.27 -5.94
C GLU A 593 24.58 8.23 -6.58
N ALA A 594 23.28 7.96 -6.41
CA ALA A 594 22.23 8.80 -6.97
C ALA A 594 22.26 10.23 -6.43
N ILE A 595 22.43 10.39 -5.11
CA ILE A 595 22.50 11.71 -4.43
C ILE A 595 23.77 12.45 -4.86
N ALA A 596 24.93 11.78 -4.84
CA ALA A 596 26.21 12.38 -5.20
C ALA A 596 26.24 12.81 -6.67
N TYR A 597 25.74 11.97 -7.58
CA TYR A 597 25.66 12.28 -9.01
C TYR A 597 24.70 13.46 -9.28
N ALA A 598 23.63 13.58 -8.49
CA ALA A 598 22.74 14.73 -8.57
C ALA A 598 23.37 16.04 -8.05
N GLY A 599 24.55 16.00 -7.42
CA GLY A 599 25.19 17.18 -6.83
C GLY A 599 24.46 17.66 -5.58
N LEU A 600 23.89 16.73 -4.81
CA LEU A 600 23.26 16.96 -3.51
C LEU A 600 24.15 16.41 -2.40
N PHE A 601 23.97 16.94 -1.19
CA PHE A 601 24.73 16.53 -0.01
C PHE A 601 23.80 16.19 1.13
N VAL A 602 23.98 15.03 1.75
CA VAL A 602 23.26 14.65 2.97
C VAL A 602 23.86 15.41 4.15
N VAL A 603 23.04 16.25 4.79
CA VAL A 603 23.46 17.12 5.91
C VAL A 603 22.93 16.65 7.26
N ALA A 604 21.82 15.90 7.26
CA ALA A 604 21.26 15.26 8.44
C ALA A 604 20.56 13.94 8.05
N ALA A 605 20.44 13.03 9.01
CA ALA A 605 19.72 11.78 8.85
C ALA A 605 19.09 11.35 10.17
N TYR A 606 17.78 11.08 10.15
CA TYR A 606 17.00 10.80 11.35
C TYR A 606 16.25 9.48 11.26
N PRO A 607 16.37 8.58 12.25
CA PRO A 607 15.59 7.36 12.28
C PRO A 607 14.18 7.59 12.83
N VAL A 608 13.17 7.07 12.14
CA VAL A 608 11.76 7.10 12.57
C VAL A 608 11.10 5.76 12.34
N HIS A 609 10.04 5.47 13.09
CA HIS A 609 9.24 4.26 12.91
C HIS A 609 8.79 4.09 11.44
N ALA A 610 9.12 2.95 10.84
CA ALA A 610 8.76 2.61 9.47
C ALA A 610 7.30 2.18 9.35
N GLU A 611 6.71 2.35 8.17
CA GLU A 611 5.32 1.99 7.89
C GLU A 611 5.03 0.48 7.97
N LEU A 612 6.04 -0.37 7.73
CA LEU A 612 5.90 -1.83 7.63
C LEU A 612 6.69 -2.56 8.72
N ARG A 613 6.05 -2.88 9.85
CA ARG A 613 6.43 -4.09 10.60
C ARG A 613 5.93 -5.32 9.83
N ALA A 614 6.73 -5.78 8.87
CA ALA A 614 6.50 -6.97 8.02
C ALA A 614 5.29 -6.90 7.05
N ALA A 615 5.52 -6.45 5.81
CA ALA A 615 4.75 -6.95 4.68
C ALA A 615 5.11 -8.42 4.45
N ASN A 616 4.19 -9.32 4.78
CA ASN A 616 4.39 -10.76 4.74
C ASN A 616 4.41 -11.30 3.29
N SER A 617 5.58 -11.26 2.65
CA SER A 617 5.98 -12.31 1.72
C SER A 617 6.80 -13.34 2.49
N LYS A 618 6.14 -14.40 2.99
CA LYS A 618 6.74 -15.66 3.50
C LYS A 618 8.13 -15.52 4.15
N SER A 619 8.20 -15.32 5.47
CA SER A 619 9.25 -15.92 6.32
C SER A 619 10.72 -15.83 5.83
N ALA A 620 11.21 -14.68 5.35
CA ALA A 620 12.57 -14.57 4.81
C ALA A 620 13.50 -13.53 5.47
N ALA A 621 13.00 -12.56 6.22
CA ALA A 621 13.86 -11.73 7.06
C ALA A 621 13.85 -12.27 8.49
N LYS A 622 15.01 -12.76 8.97
CA LYS A 622 15.19 -13.12 10.40
C LYS A 622 14.90 -11.93 11.32
N GLU A 623 15.03 -10.71 10.82
CA GLU A 623 14.73 -9.44 11.50
C GLU A 623 14.05 -8.46 10.51
N PRO A 624 12.76 -8.15 10.64
CA PRO A 624 12.10 -7.13 9.81
C PRO A 624 12.62 -5.73 10.14
N ILE A 625 12.77 -4.88 9.12
CA ILE A 625 13.11 -3.47 9.31
C ILE A 625 11.92 -2.75 9.94
N SER A 626 12.17 -2.04 11.03
CA SER A 626 11.17 -1.29 11.81
C SER A 626 11.42 0.23 11.81
N VAL A 627 12.51 0.67 11.18
CA VAL A 627 12.94 2.08 11.12
C VAL A 627 13.22 2.52 9.68
N ASP A 628 12.70 3.69 9.30
CA ASP A 628 13.07 4.44 8.11
C ASP A 628 14.12 5.49 8.47
N ALA A 629 15.08 5.73 7.58
CA ALA A 629 15.96 6.89 7.67
C ALA A 629 15.39 8.05 6.83
N ILE A 630 15.14 9.18 7.48
CA ILE A 630 14.83 10.44 6.80
C ILE A 630 16.15 11.12 6.45
N LEU A 631 16.54 11.06 5.19
CA LEU A 631 17.75 11.70 4.67
C LEU A 631 17.45 13.15 4.27
N VAL A 632 18.21 14.09 4.82
CA VAL A 632 18.04 15.53 4.59
C VAL A 632 19.18 16.01 3.70
N CYS A 633 18.84 16.51 2.52
CA CYS A 633 19.78 16.87 1.47
C CYS A 633 19.72 18.36 1.12
N LYS A 634 20.88 18.95 0.80
CA LYS A 634 21.04 20.35 0.36
C LYS A 634 21.83 20.44 -0.94
N LYS A 635 21.64 21.54 -1.68
CA LYS A 635 22.46 21.85 -2.88
C LYS A 635 23.92 22.17 -2.57
N ARG A 636 24.18 22.64 -1.35
CA ARG A 636 25.50 23.06 -0.87
C ARG A 636 25.65 22.60 0.58
N LEU A 637 26.89 22.29 0.95
CA LEU A 637 27.22 21.99 2.33
C LEU A 637 27.20 23.30 3.14
N PRO A 638 26.61 23.30 4.35
CA PRO A 638 26.69 24.45 5.23
C PRO A 638 28.16 24.75 5.61
N ILE A 639 28.51 26.04 5.68
CA ILE A 639 29.88 26.54 5.93
C ILE A 639 30.39 26.11 7.32
N ILE A 640 29.50 25.95 8.29
CA ILE A 640 29.83 25.47 9.63
C ILE A 640 29.85 23.94 9.61
N LYS A 641 31.01 23.35 9.32
CA LYS A 641 31.22 21.92 9.55
C LYS A 641 32.01 21.69 10.84
N ILE A 642 31.35 20.98 11.74
CA ILE A 642 31.99 20.12 12.75
C ILE A 642 32.74 19.02 11.99
N ASN A 643 33.93 18.64 12.46
CA ASN A 643 34.64 17.44 12.01
C ASN A 643 33.75 16.20 12.19
N PHE A 644 32.97 15.83 11.17
CA PHE A 644 32.23 14.57 11.16
C PHE A 644 33.20 13.46 10.73
N GLU A 645 33.66 12.70 11.71
CA GLU A 645 34.65 11.65 11.52
C GLU A 645 34.00 10.27 11.50
N LEU A 646 34.78 9.26 11.11
CA LEU A 646 34.30 7.88 11.09
C LEU A 646 33.76 7.45 12.47
N GLN A 647 34.39 7.88 13.56
CA GLN A 647 33.91 7.60 14.93
C GLN A 647 32.57 8.28 15.23
N SER A 648 32.30 9.45 14.64
CA SER A 648 31.03 10.17 14.82
C SER A 648 29.84 9.35 14.31
N VAL A 649 30.02 8.53 13.26
CA VAL A 649 28.98 7.64 12.73
C VAL A 649 28.52 6.65 13.79
N TYR A 650 29.44 5.93 14.42
CA TYR A 650 29.13 4.93 15.44
C TYR A 650 28.51 5.57 16.68
N ILE A 651 29.04 6.70 17.13
CA ILE A 651 28.50 7.45 18.27
C ILE A 651 27.05 7.88 18.03
N GLN A 652 26.74 8.43 16.85
CA GLN A 652 25.37 8.84 16.53
C GLN A 652 24.43 7.64 16.37
N MET A 653 24.91 6.55 15.76
CA MET A 653 24.13 5.32 15.65
C MET A 653 23.72 4.78 17.02
N ASP A 654 24.67 4.67 17.95
CA ASP A 654 24.38 4.17 19.30
C ASP A 654 23.51 5.17 20.09
N LYS A 655 23.73 6.48 19.93
CA LYS A 655 22.89 7.52 20.53
C LYS A 655 21.43 7.38 20.10
N PHE A 656 21.16 7.31 18.80
CA PHE A 656 19.79 7.16 18.29
C PHE A 656 19.17 5.82 18.70
N THR A 657 19.94 4.74 18.62
CA THR A 657 19.51 3.41 19.07
C THR A 657 19.07 3.45 20.53
N HIS A 658 19.90 4.02 21.41
CA HIS A 658 19.61 4.14 22.83
C HIS A 658 18.39 5.05 23.11
N GLN A 659 18.26 6.17 22.38
CA GLN A 659 17.10 7.07 22.51
C GLN A 659 15.78 6.35 22.18
N LEU A 660 15.73 5.60 21.07
CA LEU A 660 14.53 4.85 20.67
C LEU A 660 14.25 3.68 21.63
N GLN A 661 15.28 2.96 22.06
CA GLN A 661 15.13 1.87 23.04
C GLN A 661 14.61 2.37 24.40
N LYS A 662 15.13 3.50 24.88
CA LYS A 662 14.65 4.14 26.13
C LYS A 662 13.18 4.57 26.02
N ALA A 663 12.70 4.85 24.82
CA ALA A 663 11.31 5.16 24.54
C ALA A 663 10.41 3.92 24.38
N GLY A 664 10.94 2.71 24.61
CA GLY A 664 10.20 1.45 24.56
C GLY A 664 10.21 0.74 23.21
N MET A 665 10.96 1.23 22.22
CA MET A 665 11.03 0.60 20.90
C MET A 665 12.03 -0.55 20.88
N VAL A 666 11.64 -1.68 20.29
CA VAL A 666 12.55 -2.80 19.99
C VAL A 666 13.31 -2.48 18.71
N ILE A 667 14.64 -2.37 18.80
CA ILE A 667 15.53 -2.05 17.68
C ILE A 667 16.38 -3.29 17.35
N SER A 668 16.23 -3.82 16.13
CA SER A 668 16.98 -4.98 15.65
C SER A 668 18.39 -4.63 15.17
N ASN A 669 19.23 -5.62 14.89
CA ASN A 669 20.54 -5.37 14.26
C ASN A 669 20.38 -4.81 12.86
N THR A 670 19.34 -5.23 12.15
CA THR A 670 18.99 -4.66 10.84
C THR A 670 18.60 -3.18 10.95
N ASP A 671 17.88 -2.78 12.01
CA ASP A 671 17.57 -1.37 12.27
C ASP A 671 18.82 -0.56 12.63
N ARG A 672 19.71 -1.11 13.46
CA ARG A 672 21.02 -0.48 13.75
C ARG A 672 21.82 -0.27 12.48
N PHE A 673 21.77 -1.21 11.53
CA PHE A 673 22.42 -1.07 10.23
C PHE A 673 21.80 0.08 9.42
N VAL A 674 20.47 0.20 9.36
CA VAL A 674 19.79 1.32 8.70
C VAL A 674 20.20 2.67 9.31
N ILE A 675 20.21 2.76 10.64
CA ILE A 675 20.64 3.97 11.36
C ILE A 675 22.08 4.30 10.99
N GLY A 676 23.02 3.36 11.16
CA GLY A 676 24.44 3.59 10.89
C GLY A 676 24.74 3.91 9.42
N ALA A 677 24.11 3.18 8.49
CA ALA A 677 24.27 3.42 7.06
C ALA A 677 23.83 4.84 6.68
N SER A 678 22.71 5.34 7.22
CA SER A 678 22.27 6.71 7.01
C SER A 678 23.29 7.76 7.47
N GLN A 679 23.99 7.52 8.60
CA GLN A 679 25.03 8.41 9.10
C GLN A 679 26.30 8.36 8.23
N PHE A 680 26.61 7.21 7.62
CA PHE A 680 27.70 7.12 6.65
C PHE A 680 27.47 8.00 5.41
N LEU A 681 26.22 8.23 4.98
CA LEU A 681 25.93 9.14 3.88
C LEU A 681 26.27 10.60 4.22
N ILE A 682 26.11 11.00 5.50
CA ILE A 682 26.56 12.31 5.99
C ILE A 682 28.08 12.40 5.89
N LEU A 683 28.80 11.38 6.40
CA LEU A 683 30.26 11.31 6.30
C LEU A 683 30.73 11.39 4.85
N ALA A 684 30.12 10.62 3.96
CA ALA A 684 30.45 10.56 2.54
C ALA A 684 30.26 11.93 1.87
N SER A 685 29.14 12.62 2.19
CA SER A 685 28.88 13.99 1.74
C SER A 685 29.89 15.00 2.28
N THR A 686 30.58 14.70 3.39
CA THR A 686 31.60 15.59 3.94
C THR A 686 33.01 15.38 3.44
N LYS A 687 33.37 14.15 3.07
CA LYS A 687 34.74 13.76 2.70
C LYS A 687 34.89 13.34 1.24
N SER A 688 33.82 13.38 0.45
CA SER A 688 33.81 12.99 -0.97
C SER A 688 34.47 11.63 -1.22
N ILE A 689 33.98 10.60 -0.52
CA ILE A 689 34.54 9.23 -0.60
C ILE A 689 34.11 8.50 -1.88
N THR A 690 34.91 7.54 -2.34
CA THR A 690 34.55 6.72 -3.52
C THR A 690 33.45 5.72 -3.22
N LEU A 691 32.79 5.18 -4.26
CA LEU A 691 31.78 4.12 -4.11
C LEU A 691 32.35 2.86 -3.44
N ASP A 692 33.57 2.47 -3.80
CA ASP A 692 34.26 1.33 -3.18
C ASP A 692 34.52 1.55 -1.69
N GLN A 693 34.92 2.77 -1.31
CA GLN A 693 35.10 3.15 0.10
C GLN A 693 33.76 3.11 0.85
N MET A 694 32.69 3.62 0.25
CA MET A 694 31.35 3.59 0.84
C MET A 694 30.88 2.14 1.06
N ASN A 695 31.02 1.28 0.05
CA ASN A 695 30.64 -0.12 0.16
C ASN A 695 31.45 -0.84 1.24
N LYS A 696 32.76 -0.59 1.32
CA LYS A 696 33.62 -1.13 2.37
C LYS A 696 33.14 -0.70 3.76
N TYR A 697 32.85 0.58 3.97
CA TYR A 697 32.35 1.09 5.25
C TYR A 697 31.02 0.46 5.66
N LEU A 698 30.10 0.25 4.72
CA LEU A 698 28.81 -0.41 4.97
C LEU A 698 28.98 -1.89 5.32
N VAL A 699 29.93 -2.60 4.70
CA VAL A 699 30.27 -3.98 5.04
C VAL A 699 30.89 -4.05 6.43
N ASP A 700 31.85 -3.18 6.73
CA ASP A 700 32.51 -3.10 8.04
C ASP A 700 31.50 -2.76 9.15
N LEU A 701 30.51 -1.91 8.88
CA LEU A 701 29.42 -1.59 9.80
C LEU A 701 28.61 -2.83 10.19
N LYS A 702 28.29 -3.72 9.24
CA LYS A 702 27.58 -4.97 9.55
C LYS A 702 28.39 -5.89 10.46
N VAL A 703 29.71 -5.96 10.24
CA VAL A 703 30.62 -6.72 11.08
C VAL A 703 30.67 -6.14 12.49
N TYR A 704 30.80 -4.81 12.60
CA TYR A 704 30.78 -4.09 13.88
C TYR A 704 29.52 -4.38 14.69
N ILE A 705 28.34 -4.23 14.07
CA ILE A 705 27.04 -4.49 14.73
C ILE A 705 26.96 -5.93 15.25
N SER A 706 27.36 -6.89 14.43
CA SER A 706 27.35 -8.32 14.77
C SER A 706 28.32 -8.65 15.92
N GLY A 707 29.49 -8.00 15.95
CA GLY A 707 30.51 -8.16 16.99
C GLY A 707 30.09 -7.55 18.33
N SER A 708 29.43 -6.38 18.33
CA SER A 708 28.92 -5.75 19.56
C SER A 708 27.84 -6.59 20.26
N SER A 709 27.04 -7.35 19.51
CA SER A 709 26.03 -8.26 20.08
C SER A 709 26.63 -9.45 20.84
N ALA A 710 27.87 -9.86 20.55
CA ALA A 710 28.51 -10.97 21.27
C ALA A 710 29.01 -10.57 22.68
N PHE A 711 29.27 -9.28 22.93
CA PHE A 711 29.70 -8.79 24.24
C PHE A 711 28.55 -8.56 25.23
N LEU A 712 27.31 -8.43 24.76
CA LEU A 712 26.13 -8.23 25.61
C LEU A 712 25.49 -9.54 26.12
N ILE A 713 25.90 -10.69 25.61
CA ILE A 713 25.40 -12.03 26.03
C ILE A 713 26.38 -12.71 27.01
N GLY A 714 27.55 -12.11 27.26
CA GLY A 714 28.60 -12.66 28.15
C GLY A 714 28.64 -12.04 29.55
N SER A 715 27.64 -11.24 29.92
CA SER A 715 27.53 -10.60 31.23
C SER A 715 26.09 -10.67 31.75
N GLU A 716 25.63 -11.89 32.04
CA GLU A 716 24.65 -12.14 33.11
C GLU A 716 25.35 -12.86 34.26
#